data_AF-E6Q7L8-F1
#
_entry.id   AF-E6Q7L8-F1
#
_cell.length_a   1.000
_cell.length_b   1.000
_cell.length_c   1.000
_cell.angle_alpha   90.00
_cell.angle_beta   90.00
_cell.angle_gamma   90.00
#
_symmetry.space_group_name_H-M   'P 1'
#
loop_
_entity.id
_entity.type
_entity.pdbx_description
1 polymer ?
#
loop_
_entity_poly.entity_id
_entity_poly.type
_entity_poly.pdbx_seq_one_letter_code
_entity_poly.pdbx_strand_id
1 'polypeptide(L)'
;MSESIHFGVATADHQCEAYDGNDDIRDLWERSRGLTERGKATDFWNRYREDIDLAKGLGCTIFRLSLSWARLEPAPGSWSEEAFAHYREVLEYLRTAGMQTVVTLHHNTWPLHVQAAGDGAGMLDDGFPDRVAGYAHEVARRLGDLIDYYVTLNEPNQLVYGFIKGFWMRAYPMPPGQPPSTIPEEQMDAVLRLIPNLLLAHARSRTAIRAIVPAAKVGANPLVLGLPRWLQKLVDRSATHAKSPEQIRKHASRIVQAGIVENGRVDCSIAQIAITHARMEQVLFSEPYFVTHAAALHAKTLDLPASLSNWEVTIGVLESSEASEGVGARFPDATVVYFADITSGVNALRAGTISLLYSDEALVAPYATEGRTITRLPGYARHYAVAVPPGHHALLDAVDRAVESLRARHPEIPHAHGRATLQQIGRRAPVIPPDPQREIGASVVQIRKRGRIRVGIHPGVPGLCESDGKGGYRGLEIDLARAIARDVLQSDDPAIEFIALRQNDRLTATRSWLQIFDKWRRTLAMFGTLIGTNWWNLAMLGKLPEFLCPRECIGALDFVGLDYYWGVPSIWPGELQRLGAAAECRYAQAPVWPGELERILRQAHEHFPDKPIVVIENGCVTSADGFSRAAYLAAHIGEVDRAVAAGVPVEAYLCWSITSNREWGLPFDDNSDFGLYHIDLDSDPELKRVPTDASARYAEIIASHRAPR
;
A
#
# COMPACT_ATOMS: atom_id res chain seq x y z
N MET A 1 -19.49 39.15 7.24
CA MET A 1 -18.05 38.92 6.95
C MET A 1 -17.86 37.42 7.02
N SER A 2 -17.44 36.75 5.95
CA SER A 2 -17.13 35.32 6.04
C SER A 2 -15.94 35.17 6.98
N GLU A 3 -16.02 34.28 7.97
CA GLU A 3 -14.85 33.93 8.77
C GLU A 3 -13.73 33.43 7.83
N SER A 4 -12.49 33.81 8.11
CA SER A 4 -11.33 33.39 7.32
C SER A 4 -11.05 31.91 7.57
N ILE A 5 -10.88 31.13 6.49
CA ILE A 5 -10.48 29.72 6.56
C ILE A 5 -9.15 29.56 7.34
N HIS A 6 -9.06 28.52 8.16
CA HIS A 6 -7.83 28.13 8.83
C HIS A 6 -6.95 27.28 7.91
N PHE A 7 -5.68 27.67 7.76
CA PHE A 7 -4.68 26.84 7.10
C PHE A 7 -3.81 26.12 8.12
N GLY A 8 -3.52 24.85 7.84
CA GLY A 8 -2.73 23.99 8.70
C GLY A 8 -1.96 22.90 7.99
N VAL A 9 -1.36 22.04 8.79
CA VAL A 9 -0.59 20.88 8.37
C VAL A 9 -0.99 19.67 9.19
N ALA A 10 -0.69 18.48 8.69
CA ALA A 10 -0.98 17.21 9.35
C ALA A 10 0.26 16.33 9.51
N THR A 11 0.22 15.47 10.53
CA THR A 11 1.18 14.39 10.81
C THR A 11 0.44 13.18 11.40
N ALA A 12 1.10 12.02 11.43
CA ALA A 12 0.61 10.80 12.07
C ALA A 12 1.68 10.15 12.95
N ASP A 13 1.28 9.60 14.08
CA ASP A 13 2.14 8.98 15.09
C ASP A 13 3.08 7.94 14.46
N HIS A 14 2.54 6.89 13.84
CA HIS A 14 3.37 5.81 13.31
C HIS A 14 4.34 6.26 12.20
N GLN A 15 3.95 7.26 11.41
CA GLN A 15 4.71 7.73 10.26
C GLN A 15 5.81 8.73 10.64
N CYS A 16 5.72 9.38 11.81
CA CYS A 16 6.57 10.50 12.19
C CYS A 16 7.23 10.35 13.58
N GLU A 17 6.61 9.67 14.54
CA GLU A 17 7.19 9.45 15.86
C GLU A 17 8.26 8.34 15.85
N ALA A 18 9.32 8.54 16.64
CA ALA A 18 10.35 7.53 16.82
C ALA A 18 9.82 6.33 17.60
N TYR A 19 10.08 5.11 17.12
CA TYR A 19 9.74 3.87 17.80
C TYR A 19 10.37 3.81 19.21
N ASP A 20 9.57 3.44 20.20
CA ASP A 20 9.94 3.42 21.62
C ASP A 20 9.98 2.01 22.23
N GLY A 21 9.78 0.97 21.43
CA GLY A 21 9.69 -0.41 21.90
C GLY A 21 8.26 -0.91 22.15
N ASN A 22 7.24 -0.04 22.08
CA ASN A 22 5.84 -0.44 22.16
C ASN A 22 5.28 -0.68 20.74
N ASP A 23 5.18 -1.96 20.38
CA ASP A 23 4.62 -2.36 19.10
C ASP A 23 3.14 -1.99 18.98
N ASP A 24 2.81 -1.37 17.85
CA ASP A 24 1.45 -1.38 17.31
C ASP A 24 1.32 -2.41 16.17
N ILE A 25 0.13 -2.48 15.60
CA ILE A 25 -0.17 -3.41 14.52
C ILE A 25 0.72 -3.24 13.27
N ARG A 26 1.14 -2.00 12.96
CA ARG A 26 1.93 -1.68 11.77
C ARG A 26 3.37 -2.10 11.97
N ASP A 27 3.94 -1.96 13.17
CA ASP A 27 5.29 -2.46 13.47
C ASP A 27 5.42 -3.96 13.17
N LEU A 28 4.44 -4.76 13.65
CA LEU A 28 4.41 -6.20 13.35
C LEU A 28 4.19 -6.46 11.86
N TRP A 29 3.32 -5.69 11.22
CA TRP A 29 3.02 -5.83 9.79
C TRP A 29 4.27 -5.62 8.94
N GLU A 30 5.00 -4.54 9.20
CA GLU A 30 6.20 -4.16 8.48
C GLU A 30 7.29 -5.22 8.63
N ARG A 31 7.62 -5.58 9.87
CA ARG A 31 8.63 -6.61 10.15
C ARG A 31 8.29 -7.96 9.53
N SER A 32 7.04 -8.40 9.68
CA SER A 32 6.65 -9.73 9.19
C SER A 32 6.66 -9.87 7.68
N ARG A 33 6.60 -8.74 6.96
CA ARG A 33 6.61 -8.71 5.50
C ARG A 33 7.94 -8.27 4.91
N GLY A 34 8.89 -7.85 5.75
CA GLY A 34 10.14 -7.25 5.30
C GLY A 34 9.88 -5.94 4.56
N LEU A 35 8.95 -5.13 5.05
CA LEU A 35 8.75 -3.75 4.60
C LEU A 35 9.71 -2.81 5.33
N THR A 36 9.77 -1.55 4.91
CA THR A 36 10.56 -0.53 5.61
C THR A 36 9.97 -0.28 6.99
N GLU A 37 10.71 -0.61 8.06
CA GLU A 37 10.26 -0.32 9.42
C GLU A 37 10.32 1.18 9.72
N ARG A 38 9.39 1.70 10.53
CA ARG A 38 9.39 3.13 10.90
C ARG A 38 10.69 3.64 11.54
N GLY A 39 11.35 2.82 12.36
CA GLY A 39 12.59 3.20 13.07
C GLY A 39 12.43 4.51 13.86
N LYS A 40 13.28 5.51 13.59
CA LYS A 40 13.14 6.85 14.17
C LYS A 40 12.08 7.72 13.47
N ALA A 41 11.63 7.33 12.28
CA ALA A 41 10.81 8.16 11.40
C ALA A 41 11.40 9.57 11.27
N THR A 42 10.64 10.62 11.59
CA THR A 42 11.11 12.01 11.62
C THR A 42 11.56 12.45 13.01
N ASP A 43 11.51 11.54 13.98
CA ASP A 43 11.76 11.79 15.40
C ASP A 43 10.82 12.86 15.99
N PHE A 44 9.59 12.97 15.46
CA PHE A 44 8.60 13.95 15.91
C PHE A 44 8.34 13.88 17.42
N TRP A 45 8.37 12.68 18.01
CA TRP A 45 8.25 12.48 19.45
C TRP A 45 9.23 13.36 20.24
N ASN A 46 10.49 13.45 19.82
CA ASN A 46 11.49 14.27 20.52
C ASN A 46 11.59 15.69 19.96
N ARG A 47 11.13 15.91 18.72
CA ARG A 47 11.40 17.13 17.94
C ARG A 47 10.15 17.89 17.51
N TYR A 48 9.00 17.59 18.09
CA TYR A 48 7.71 18.22 17.77
C TYR A 48 7.78 19.75 17.78
N ARG A 49 8.61 20.35 18.64
CA ARG A 49 8.79 21.81 18.71
C ARG A 49 9.35 22.39 17.42
N GLU A 50 10.34 21.74 16.80
CA GLU A 50 10.91 22.15 15.51
C GLU A 50 9.80 22.18 14.45
N ASP A 51 9.04 21.10 14.34
CA ASP A 51 8.01 20.94 13.30
C ASP A 51 6.82 21.90 13.51
N ILE A 52 6.46 22.18 14.77
CA ILE A 52 5.43 23.16 15.12
C ILE A 52 5.91 24.59 14.85
N ASP A 53 7.16 24.92 15.15
CA ASP A 53 7.73 26.23 14.86
C ASP A 53 7.82 26.48 13.35
N LEU A 54 8.15 25.44 12.56
CA LEU A 54 8.10 25.50 11.10
C LEU A 54 6.68 25.76 10.60
N ALA A 55 5.69 25.00 11.09
CA ALA A 55 4.27 25.23 10.75
C ALA A 55 3.82 26.66 11.10
N LYS A 56 4.26 27.18 12.26
CA LYS A 56 3.99 28.56 12.68
C LYS A 56 4.65 29.56 11.74
N GLY A 57 5.88 29.30 11.31
CA GLY A 57 6.63 30.09 10.34
C GLY A 57 5.96 30.19 8.98
N LEU A 58 5.25 29.13 8.54
CA LEU A 58 4.40 29.14 7.35
C LEU A 58 3.12 29.98 7.52
N GLY A 59 2.79 30.37 8.75
CA GLY A 59 1.55 31.05 9.08
C GLY A 59 0.38 30.10 9.37
N CYS A 60 0.62 28.82 9.64
CA CYS A 60 -0.46 27.91 10.02
C CYS A 60 -1.13 28.35 11.33
N THR A 61 -2.44 28.09 11.44
CA THR A 61 -3.27 28.41 12.62
C THR A 61 -4.00 27.21 13.18
N ILE A 62 -3.80 26.05 12.57
CA ILE A 62 -4.39 24.78 12.97
C ILE A 62 -3.38 23.67 12.64
N PHE A 63 -3.29 22.67 13.49
CA PHE A 63 -2.35 21.56 13.33
C PHE A 63 -3.05 20.24 13.66
N ARG A 64 -2.89 19.25 12.77
CA ARG A 64 -3.38 17.90 13.00
C ARG A 64 -2.27 16.94 13.36
N LEU A 65 -2.49 16.16 14.42
CA LEU A 65 -1.68 14.99 14.76
C LEU A 65 -2.58 13.80 15.10
N SER A 66 -2.04 12.58 15.06
CA SER A 66 -2.66 11.43 15.72
C SER A 66 -1.97 11.10 17.04
N LEU A 67 -2.69 10.37 17.89
CA LEU A 67 -2.15 9.81 19.12
C LEU A 67 -1.84 8.33 18.93
N SER A 68 -0.71 7.86 19.45
CA SER A 68 -0.42 6.44 19.48
C SER A 68 -1.21 5.75 20.60
N TRP A 69 -2.27 5.04 20.23
CA TRP A 69 -3.05 4.24 21.19
C TRP A 69 -2.16 3.18 21.88
N ALA A 70 -1.20 2.58 21.16
CA ALA A 70 -0.28 1.59 21.75
C ALA A 70 0.61 2.18 22.85
N ARG A 71 1.02 3.45 22.74
CA ARG A 71 1.76 4.15 23.82
C ARG A 71 0.84 4.51 24.99
N LEU A 72 -0.36 4.99 24.69
CA LEU A 72 -1.32 5.46 25.70
C LEU A 72 -1.90 4.31 26.53
N GLU A 73 -2.21 3.18 25.89
CA GLU A 73 -2.72 1.96 26.52
C GLU A 73 -1.87 0.75 26.06
N PRO A 74 -0.70 0.50 26.68
CA PRO A 74 0.15 -0.63 26.27
C PRO A 74 -0.51 -1.99 26.51
N ALA A 75 -1.36 -2.09 27.53
CA ALA A 75 -2.10 -3.30 27.88
C ALA A 75 -3.55 -2.96 28.26
N PRO A 76 -4.52 -3.88 28.14
CA PRO A 76 -5.93 -3.58 28.37
C PRO A 76 -6.17 -2.92 29.73
N GLY A 77 -6.71 -1.71 29.73
CA GLY A 77 -6.99 -0.89 30.91
C GLY A 77 -5.78 -0.31 31.63
N SER A 78 -4.55 -0.54 31.13
CA SER A 78 -3.30 -0.02 31.70
C SER A 78 -2.86 1.22 30.92
N TRP A 79 -3.02 2.39 31.53
CA TRP A 79 -2.74 3.68 30.90
C TRP A 79 -1.36 4.22 31.25
N SER A 80 -0.61 4.70 30.25
CA SER A 80 0.69 5.34 30.44
C SER A 80 0.55 6.83 30.77
N GLU A 81 0.75 7.18 32.04
CA GLU A 81 0.72 8.59 32.46
C GLU A 81 1.87 9.41 31.83
N GLU A 82 3.01 8.78 31.55
CA GLU A 82 4.13 9.42 30.84
C GLU A 82 3.76 9.79 29.41
N ALA A 83 3.11 8.87 28.67
CA ALA A 83 2.69 9.15 27.30
C ALA A 83 1.59 10.22 27.26
N PHE A 84 0.63 10.19 28.19
CA PHE A 84 -0.37 11.27 28.30
C PHE A 84 0.25 12.62 28.65
N ALA A 85 1.23 12.66 29.56
CA ALA A 85 1.95 13.88 29.89
C ALA A 85 2.69 14.44 28.67
N HIS A 86 3.35 13.57 27.90
CA HIS A 86 4.02 13.96 26.67
C HIS A 86 3.05 14.56 25.64
N TYR A 87 1.95 13.87 25.32
CA TYR A 87 0.97 14.41 24.37
C TYR A 87 0.31 15.70 24.87
N ARG A 88 0.12 15.86 26.18
CA ARG A 88 -0.30 17.14 26.76
C ARG A 88 0.72 18.24 26.47
N GLU A 89 2.02 18.00 26.69
CA GLU A 89 3.06 19.00 26.38
C GLU A 89 3.07 19.41 24.90
N VAL A 90 2.88 18.44 23.99
CA VAL A 90 2.77 18.71 22.54
C VAL A 90 1.56 19.60 22.25
N LEU A 91 0.39 19.25 22.78
CA LEU A 91 -0.84 20.01 22.58
C LEU A 91 -0.77 21.40 23.22
N GLU A 92 -0.17 21.54 24.41
CA GLU A 92 0.08 22.83 25.05
C GLU A 92 1.03 23.68 24.20
N TYR A 93 2.08 23.07 23.62
CA TYR A 93 2.98 23.80 22.73
C TYR A 93 2.26 24.32 21.48
N LEU A 94 1.37 23.52 20.87
CA LEU A 94 0.51 23.97 19.77
C LEU A 94 -0.35 25.18 20.16
N ARG A 95 -0.91 25.19 21.37
CA ARG A 95 -1.65 26.35 21.89
C ARG A 95 -0.75 27.58 22.05
N THR A 96 0.46 27.42 22.59
CA THR A 96 1.42 28.54 22.69
C THR A 96 1.89 29.06 21.33
N ALA A 97 1.90 28.20 20.31
CA ALA A 97 2.16 28.57 18.92
C ALA A 97 0.98 29.31 18.26
N GLY A 98 -0.18 29.41 18.94
CA GLY A 98 -1.38 30.07 18.43
C GLY A 98 -2.21 29.19 17.50
N MET A 99 -2.09 27.87 17.61
CA MET A 99 -2.78 26.93 16.73
C MET A 99 -3.97 26.25 17.41
N GLN A 100 -5.03 26.06 16.63
CA GLN A 100 -6.08 25.08 16.92
C GLN A 100 -5.55 23.66 16.74
N THR A 101 -6.17 22.71 17.42
CA THR A 101 -5.72 21.31 17.43
C THR A 101 -6.77 20.38 16.83
N VAL A 102 -6.32 19.54 15.90
CA VAL A 102 -7.10 18.44 15.36
C VAL A 102 -6.42 17.14 15.79
N VAL A 103 -7.08 16.36 16.63
CA VAL A 103 -6.51 15.13 17.17
C VAL A 103 -7.20 13.91 16.56
N THR A 104 -6.40 13.08 15.90
CA THR A 104 -6.83 11.81 15.32
C THR A 104 -6.60 10.68 16.32
N LEU A 105 -7.65 9.99 16.72
CA LEU A 105 -7.57 8.94 17.75
C LEU A 105 -7.02 7.63 17.19
N HIS A 106 -7.48 7.24 15.99
CA HIS A 106 -7.07 6.01 15.32
C HIS A 106 -6.63 6.33 13.89
N HIS A 107 -5.31 6.39 13.67
CA HIS A 107 -4.73 6.64 12.35
C HIS A 107 -4.15 5.35 11.75
N ASN A 108 -5.04 4.41 11.40
CA ASN A 108 -4.67 3.11 10.83
C ASN A 108 -3.69 2.27 11.69
N THR A 109 -3.59 2.58 12.99
CA THR A 109 -2.77 1.90 14.00
C THR A 109 -3.60 1.62 15.24
N TRP A 110 -3.33 0.49 15.90
CA TRP A 110 -3.96 0.10 17.16
C TRP A 110 -3.06 -0.85 17.96
N PRO A 111 -3.26 -0.95 19.29
CA PRO A 111 -2.45 -1.82 20.13
C PRO A 111 -2.63 -3.30 19.79
N LEU A 112 -1.58 -4.09 20.01
CA LEU A 112 -1.63 -5.54 19.79
C LEU A 112 -2.68 -6.25 20.65
N HIS A 113 -2.95 -5.74 21.86
CA HIS A 113 -3.97 -6.31 22.73
C HIS A 113 -5.39 -6.10 22.17
N VAL A 114 -5.63 -5.02 21.42
CA VAL A 114 -6.90 -4.77 20.71
C VAL A 114 -7.03 -5.76 19.55
N GLN A 115 -5.94 -6.02 18.81
CA GLN A 115 -5.94 -7.04 17.77
C GLN A 115 -6.21 -8.45 18.34
N ALA A 116 -5.62 -8.77 19.50
CA ALA A 116 -5.74 -10.07 20.14
C ALA A 116 -7.14 -10.34 20.73
N ALA A 117 -7.95 -9.29 20.93
CA ALA A 117 -9.30 -9.41 21.45
C ALA A 117 -10.22 -10.24 20.53
N GLY A 118 -11.25 -10.86 21.12
CA GLY A 118 -12.20 -11.72 20.40
C GLY A 118 -11.50 -12.90 19.70
N ASP A 119 -10.55 -13.55 20.38
CA ASP A 119 -9.70 -14.62 19.84
C ASP A 119 -8.91 -14.20 18.58
N GLY A 120 -8.46 -12.95 18.54
CA GLY A 120 -7.72 -12.38 17.41
C GLY A 120 -8.62 -11.78 16.32
N ALA A 121 -9.91 -11.58 16.59
CA ALA A 121 -10.85 -10.93 15.67
C ALA A 121 -10.56 -9.44 15.49
N GLY A 122 -9.93 -8.78 16.47
CA GLY A 122 -9.53 -7.38 16.38
C GLY A 122 -10.73 -6.48 16.07
N MET A 123 -10.69 -5.76 14.94
CA MET A 123 -11.79 -4.89 14.50
C MET A 123 -13.09 -5.63 14.15
N LEU A 124 -13.03 -6.95 13.94
CA LEU A 124 -14.22 -7.77 13.71
C LEU A 124 -14.90 -8.21 15.01
N ASP A 125 -14.28 -7.98 16.17
CA ASP A 125 -14.86 -8.31 17.47
C ASP A 125 -16.05 -7.41 17.79
N ASP A 126 -17.13 -7.99 18.33
CA ASP A 126 -18.33 -7.23 18.69
C ASP A 126 -18.06 -6.19 19.80
N GLY A 127 -17.00 -6.40 20.59
CA GLY A 127 -16.52 -5.45 21.60
C GLY A 127 -15.60 -4.35 21.07
N PHE A 128 -15.18 -4.40 19.79
CA PHE A 128 -14.29 -3.37 19.22
C PHE A 128 -14.85 -1.95 19.36
N PRO A 129 -16.14 -1.67 19.03
CA PRO A 129 -16.70 -0.34 19.19
C PRO A 129 -16.56 0.25 20.60
N ASP A 130 -16.76 -0.59 21.63
CA ASP A 130 -16.71 -0.16 23.02
C ASP A 130 -15.27 0.09 23.50
N ARG A 131 -14.29 -0.65 22.97
CA ARG A 131 -12.87 -0.39 23.26
C ARG A 131 -12.42 0.95 22.70
N VAL A 132 -12.77 1.25 21.44
CA VAL A 132 -12.45 2.56 20.85
C VAL A 132 -13.13 3.68 21.62
N ALA A 133 -14.40 3.49 22.03
CA ALA A 133 -15.12 4.47 22.83
C ALA A 133 -14.51 4.67 24.23
N GLY A 134 -14.05 3.61 24.90
CA GLY A 134 -13.35 3.68 26.18
C GLY A 134 -11.99 4.42 26.06
N TYR A 135 -11.26 4.16 24.99
CA TYR A 135 -10.04 4.92 24.67
C TYR A 135 -10.34 6.39 24.41
N ALA A 136 -11.34 6.69 23.58
CA ALA A 136 -11.77 8.06 23.31
C ALA A 136 -12.22 8.80 24.58
N HIS A 137 -12.88 8.10 25.51
CA HIS A 137 -13.25 8.62 26.82
C HIS A 137 -12.02 9.06 27.63
N GLU A 138 -11.02 8.20 27.74
CA GLU A 138 -9.80 8.50 28.51
C GLU A 138 -8.97 9.63 27.88
N VAL A 139 -8.91 9.70 26.55
CA VAL A 139 -8.30 10.84 25.84
C VAL A 139 -9.06 12.13 26.14
N ALA A 140 -10.39 12.13 26.02
CA ALA A 140 -11.19 13.32 26.32
C ALA A 140 -11.04 13.75 27.80
N ARG A 141 -10.99 12.80 28.73
CA ARG A 141 -10.83 13.07 30.17
C ARG A 141 -9.47 13.70 30.49
N ARG A 142 -8.40 13.24 29.84
CA ARG A 142 -7.03 13.67 30.16
C ARG A 142 -6.49 14.79 29.30
N LEU A 143 -7.00 14.98 28.08
CA LEU A 143 -6.45 15.93 27.09
C LEU A 143 -7.53 16.84 26.48
N GLY A 144 -8.81 16.61 26.77
CA GLY A 144 -9.89 17.20 25.99
C GLY A 144 -10.10 18.70 26.15
N ASP A 145 -9.51 19.32 27.19
CA ASP A 145 -9.39 20.77 27.35
C ASP A 145 -8.49 21.41 26.29
N LEU A 146 -7.64 20.63 25.63
CA LEU A 146 -6.70 21.10 24.62
C LEU A 146 -7.07 20.73 23.19
N ILE A 147 -8.16 19.98 22.97
CA ILE A 147 -8.55 19.44 21.65
C ILE A 147 -9.75 20.20 21.08
N ASP A 148 -9.58 20.86 19.92
CA ASP A 148 -10.70 21.55 19.25
C ASP A 148 -11.54 20.61 18.38
N TYR A 149 -10.87 19.75 17.60
CA TYR A 149 -11.51 18.79 16.71
C TYR A 149 -10.99 17.38 16.99
N TYR A 150 -11.92 16.43 17.12
CA TYR A 150 -11.63 15.01 17.23
C TYR A 150 -11.91 14.33 15.90
N VAL A 151 -10.90 13.66 15.35
CA VAL A 151 -11.04 12.71 14.26
C VAL A 151 -10.98 11.32 14.87
N THR A 152 -12.11 10.63 14.95
CA THR A 152 -12.16 9.30 15.59
C THR A 152 -11.38 8.25 14.80
N LEU A 153 -11.64 8.14 13.50
CA LEU A 153 -11.04 7.18 12.59
C LEU A 153 -10.52 7.92 11.35
N ASN A 154 -9.24 7.70 11.04
CA ASN A 154 -8.64 8.06 9.76
C ASN A 154 -9.07 7.08 8.69
N GLU A 155 -9.51 7.59 7.53
CA GLU A 155 -9.82 6.82 6.32
C GLU A 155 -10.50 5.46 6.60
N PRO A 156 -11.63 5.42 7.32
CA PRO A 156 -12.28 4.15 7.68
C PRO A 156 -12.63 3.28 6.45
N ASN A 157 -12.76 3.89 5.28
CA ASN A 157 -12.92 3.20 4.00
C ASN A 157 -11.69 2.41 3.55
N GLN A 158 -10.49 2.75 3.97
CA GLN A 158 -9.27 1.99 3.65
C GLN A 158 -9.13 0.73 4.50
N LEU A 159 -9.60 0.75 5.75
CA LEU A 159 -9.49 -0.40 6.68
C LEU A 159 -10.12 -1.69 6.14
N VAL A 160 -11.08 -1.60 5.20
CA VAL A 160 -11.66 -2.78 4.52
C VAL A 160 -10.61 -3.61 3.79
N TYR A 161 -9.53 -3.00 3.29
CA TYR A 161 -8.46 -3.69 2.58
C TYR A 161 -7.54 -4.51 3.49
N GLY A 162 -7.69 -4.38 4.81
CA GLY A 162 -7.15 -5.34 5.77
C GLY A 162 -7.88 -6.69 5.77
N PHE A 163 -9.08 -6.75 5.19
CA PHE A 163 -9.98 -7.90 5.24
C PHE A 163 -10.40 -8.40 3.87
N ILE A 164 -10.25 -7.61 2.81
CA ILE A 164 -10.53 -8.06 1.43
C ILE A 164 -9.39 -7.72 0.47
N LYS A 165 -9.10 -8.65 -0.43
CA LYS A 165 -8.15 -8.45 -1.53
C LYS A 165 -8.78 -8.87 -2.87
N GLY A 166 -8.54 -8.10 -3.92
CA GLY A 166 -8.99 -8.44 -5.27
C GLY A 166 -8.25 -9.65 -5.84
N PHE A 167 -8.80 -10.32 -6.85
CA PHE A 167 -8.18 -11.46 -7.53
C PHE A 167 -6.81 -11.12 -8.18
N TRP A 168 -6.55 -9.84 -8.39
CA TRP A 168 -5.31 -9.30 -8.93
C TRP A 168 -4.28 -8.92 -7.85
N MET A 169 -4.66 -8.95 -6.58
CA MET A 169 -3.82 -8.54 -5.47
C MET A 169 -3.10 -9.76 -4.88
N ARG A 170 -1.77 -9.74 -4.94
CA ARG A 170 -0.89 -10.77 -4.36
C ARG A 170 -1.14 -10.98 -2.86
N ALA A 171 -1.34 -9.89 -2.12
CA ALA A 171 -1.52 -9.87 -0.67
C ALA A 171 -2.48 -8.74 -0.26
N TYR A 172 -2.99 -8.79 0.97
CA TYR A 172 -3.72 -7.66 1.56
C TYR A 172 -2.79 -6.44 1.67
N PRO A 173 -3.22 -5.22 1.30
CA PRO A 173 -2.38 -4.02 1.37
C PRO A 173 -2.31 -3.40 2.78
N MET A 174 -3.22 -3.78 3.68
CA MET A 174 -3.26 -3.24 5.06
C MET A 174 -3.32 -4.37 6.09
N PRO A 175 -2.87 -4.12 7.33
CA PRO A 175 -3.11 -5.03 8.45
C PRO A 175 -4.61 -5.12 8.80
N PRO A 176 -5.04 -6.18 9.50
CA PRO A 176 -4.22 -7.31 9.94
C PRO A 176 -3.99 -8.36 8.85
N GLY A 177 -4.73 -8.29 7.74
CA GLY A 177 -4.81 -9.36 6.74
C GLY A 177 -5.55 -10.59 7.28
N GLN A 178 -6.13 -11.38 6.38
CA GLN A 178 -6.72 -12.68 6.73
C GLN A 178 -5.80 -13.84 6.28
N PRO A 179 -5.95 -15.07 6.81
CA PRO A 179 -5.18 -16.22 6.36
C PRO A 179 -5.18 -16.33 4.83
N PRO A 180 -4.06 -16.67 4.17
CA PRO A 180 -3.99 -16.75 2.71
C PRO A 180 -5.09 -17.61 2.09
N SER A 181 -5.48 -18.69 2.78
CA SER A 181 -6.54 -19.63 2.40
C SER A 181 -7.98 -19.13 2.61
N THR A 182 -8.17 -17.89 3.07
CA THR A 182 -9.50 -17.32 3.32
C THR A 182 -10.27 -17.19 2.01
N ILE A 183 -11.40 -17.87 1.95
CA ILE A 183 -12.24 -17.90 0.74
C ILE A 183 -12.99 -16.56 0.55
N PRO A 184 -13.41 -16.23 -0.67
CA PRO A 184 -14.13 -14.99 -0.99
C PRO A 184 -15.32 -14.66 -0.08
N GLU A 185 -16.09 -15.67 0.29
CA GLU A 185 -17.28 -15.56 1.12
C GLU A 185 -16.90 -15.11 2.54
N GLU A 186 -15.87 -15.74 3.13
CA GLU A 186 -15.31 -15.37 4.43
C GLU A 186 -14.71 -13.95 4.41
N GLN A 187 -14.06 -13.55 3.30
CA GLN A 187 -13.57 -12.18 3.14
C GLN A 187 -14.70 -11.16 3.16
N MET A 188 -15.82 -11.47 2.51
CA MET A 188 -16.97 -10.57 2.50
C MET A 188 -17.71 -10.57 3.83
N ASP A 189 -17.79 -11.70 4.54
CA ASP A 189 -18.34 -11.76 5.89
C ASP A 189 -17.55 -10.87 6.86
N ALA A 190 -16.21 -10.85 6.73
CA ALA A 190 -15.39 -9.92 7.49
C ALA A 190 -15.73 -8.45 7.18
N VAL A 191 -15.87 -8.08 5.90
CA VAL A 191 -16.26 -6.70 5.52
C VAL A 191 -17.65 -6.32 6.04
N LEU A 192 -18.61 -7.24 5.98
CA LEU A 192 -19.98 -7.05 6.48
C LEU A 192 -20.05 -6.89 8.00
N ARG A 193 -19.09 -7.45 8.75
CA ARG A 193 -18.94 -7.23 10.20
C ARG A 193 -18.15 -5.95 10.51
N LEU A 194 -17.11 -5.68 9.73
CA LEU A 194 -16.23 -4.52 9.92
C LEU A 194 -16.96 -3.19 9.77
N ILE A 195 -17.74 -3.01 8.68
CA ILE A 195 -18.37 -1.71 8.38
C ILE A 195 -19.28 -1.23 9.54
N PRO A 196 -20.22 -2.05 10.06
CA PRO A 196 -20.97 -1.69 11.26
C PRO A 196 -20.08 -1.38 12.47
N ASN A 197 -19.04 -2.18 12.72
CA ASN A 197 -18.14 -1.95 13.85
C ASN A 197 -17.41 -0.61 13.78
N LEU A 198 -16.93 -0.20 12.59
CA LEU A 198 -16.28 1.10 12.41
C LEU A 198 -17.26 2.26 12.64
N LEU A 199 -18.50 2.15 12.13
CA LEU A 199 -19.55 3.16 12.33
C LEU A 199 -19.96 3.27 13.80
N LEU A 200 -20.10 2.13 14.49
CA LEU A 200 -20.41 2.07 15.91
C LEU A 200 -19.26 2.64 16.75
N ALA A 201 -18.01 2.28 16.43
CA ALA A 201 -16.82 2.81 17.11
C ALA A 201 -16.77 4.34 17.04
N HIS A 202 -17.07 4.92 15.88
CA HIS A 202 -17.19 6.36 15.70
C HIS A 202 -18.32 6.96 16.55
N ALA A 203 -19.54 6.44 16.41
CA ALA A 203 -20.73 7.00 17.08
C ALA A 203 -20.64 6.92 18.62
N ARG A 204 -20.10 5.81 19.14
CA ARG A 204 -19.89 5.61 20.58
C ARG A 204 -18.73 6.46 21.10
N SER A 205 -17.64 6.57 20.36
CA SER A 205 -16.55 7.50 20.69
C SER A 205 -17.05 8.94 20.79
N ARG A 206 -17.86 9.39 19.83
CA ARG A 206 -18.48 10.72 19.88
C ARG A 206 -19.32 10.91 21.15
N THR A 207 -20.16 9.94 21.48
CA THR A 207 -20.97 9.98 22.71
C THR A 207 -20.09 10.05 23.96
N ALA A 208 -19.03 9.23 24.02
CA ALA A 208 -18.11 9.18 25.14
C ALA A 208 -17.31 10.49 25.32
N ILE A 209 -16.83 11.08 24.22
CA ILE A 209 -16.13 12.38 24.22
C ILE A 209 -17.08 13.47 24.69
N ARG A 210 -18.30 13.56 24.14
CA ARG A 210 -19.25 14.63 24.48
C ARG A 210 -19.80 14.52 25.91
N ALA A 211 -19.72 13.35 26.53
CA ALA A 211 -20.02 13.21 27.95
C ALA A 211 -19.00 13.94 28.85
N ILE A 212 -17.76 14.10 28.38
CA ILE A 212 -16.69 14.83 29.08
C ILE A 212 -16.57 16.28 28.60
N VAL A 213 -16.61 16.48 27.28
CA VAL A 213 -16.46 17.77 26.62
C VAL A 213 -17.69 18.03 25.75
N PRO A 214 -18.80 18.58 26.31
CA PRO A 214 -20.07 18.71 25.59
C PRO A 214 -20.01 19.50 24.28
N ALA A 215 -19.05 20.42 24.17
CA ALA A 215 -18.79 21.29 23.03
C ALA A 215 -17.79 20.72 22.01
N ALA A 216 -17.25 19.52 22.22
CA ALA A 216 -16.29 18.91 21.31
C ALA A 216 -16.88 18.73 19.91
N LYS A 217 -16.10 19.11 18.89
CA LYS A 217 -16.41 18.81 17.48
C LYS A 217 -15.83 17.44 17.14
N VAL A 218 -16.69 16.43 16.95
CA VAL A 218 -16.26 15.06 16.63
C VAL A 218 -16.65 14.68 15.20
N GLY A 219 -15.70 14.12 14.47
CA GLY A 219 -15.86 13.67 13.08
C GLY A 219 -14.98 12.46 12.75
N ALA A 220 -14.90 12.19 11.46
CA ALA A 220 -14.00 11.23 10.83
C ALA A 220 -13.66 11.76 9.42
N ASN A 221 -12.61 11.25 8.80
CA ASN A 221 -12.18 11.65 7.46
C ASN A 221 -12.11 10.41 6.54
N PRO A 222 -13.19 10.07 5.82
CA PRO A 222 -13.09 9.10 4.74
C PRO A 222 -12.26 9.67 3.58
N LEU A 223 -11.44 8.84 2.94
CA LEU A 223 -10.83 9.17 1.65
C LEU A 223 -11.92 9.21 0.58
N VAL A 224 -12.08 10.35 -0.07
CA VAL A 224 -13.02 10.55 -1.17
C VAL A 224 -12.29 10.39 -2.49
N LEU A 225 -12.76 9.46 -3.32
CA LEU A 225 -12.23 9.24 -4.65
C LEU A 225 -12.85 10.20 -5.66
N GLY A 226 -12.03 10.88 -6.47
CA GLY A 226 -12.51 11.80 -7.50
C GLY A 226 -13.05 11.08 -8.74
N LEU A 227 -14.36 10.93 -8.84
CA LEU A 227 -15.03 10.36 -10.01
C LEU A 227 -16.04 11.34 -10.63
N PRO A 228 -16.38 11.22 -11.93
CA PRO A 228 -17.49 11.97 -12.49
C PRO A 228 -18.79 11.71 -11.71
N ARG A 229 -19.58 12.75 -11.41
CA ARG A 229 -20.79 12.66 -10.55
C ARG A 229 -21.74 11.53 -10.93
N TRP A 230 -21.99 11.37 -12.24
CA TRP A 230 -22.90 10.34 -12.73
C TRP A 230 -22.36 8.93 -12.45
N LEU A 231 -21.04 8.75 -12.51
CA LEU A 231 -20.37 7.49 -12.22
C LEU A 231 -20.40 7.23 -10.71
N GLN A 232 -20.04 8.21 -9.88
CA GLN A 232 -20.15 8.07 -8.42
C GLN A 232 -21.57 7.65 -8.00
N LYS A 233 -22.61 8.30 -8.55
CA LYS A 233 -24.01 7.92 -8.30
C LYS A 233 -24.34 6.50 -8.75
N LEU A 234 -23.75 6.03 -9.85
CA LEU A 234 -23.93 4.65 -10.33
C LEU A 234 -23.24 3.65 -9.40
N VAL A 235 -22.04 3.96 -8.94
CA VAL A 235 -21.27 3.14 -8.00
C VAL A 235 -22.00 3.04 -6.66
N ASP A 236 -22.42 4.18 -6.09
CA ASP A 236 -23.15 4.27 -4.81
C ASP A 236 -24.52 3.56 -4.84
N ARG A 237 -25.13 3.38 -6.02
CA ARG A 237 -26.37 2.59 -6.16
C ARG A 237 -26.18 1.14 -5.71
N SER A 238 -24.99 0.58 -5.88
CA SER A 238 -24.70 -0.80 -5.47
C SER A 238 -24.81 -1.01 -3.96
N ALA A 239 -24.42 -0.01 -3.17
CA ALA A 239 -24.52 -0.02 -1.70
C ALA A 239 -25.94 0.33 -1.22
N THR A 240 -26.53 1.38 -1.76
CA THR A 240 -27.84 1.91 -1.31
C THR A 240 -29.02 1.00 -1.64
N HIS A 241 -28.91 0.14 -2.67
CA HIS A 241 -29.98 -0.79 -3.08
C HIS A 241 -29.75 -2.23 -2.62
N ALA A 242 -28.73 -2.48 -1.80
CA ALA A 242 -28.47 -3.81 -1.25
C ALA A 242 -29.60 -4.21 -0.28
N LYS A 243 -30.31 -5.30 -0.60
CA LYS A 243 -31.47 -5.75 0.18
C LYS A 243 -31.12 -6.73 1.29
N SER A 244 -29.98 -7.40 1.18
CA SER A 244 -29.54 -8.41 2.14
C SER A 244 -28.01 -8.58 2.12
N PRO A 245 -27.41 -9.09 3.21
CA PRO A 245 -26.00 -9.50 3.24
C PRO A 245 -25.64 -10.48 2.11
N GLU A 246 -26.53 -11.43 1.81
CA GLU A 246 -26.33 -12.45 0.79
C GLU A 246 -26.19 -11.86 -0.62
N GLN A 247 -26.95 -10.80 -0.92
CA GLN A 247 -26.82 -10.08 -2.20
C GLN A 247 -25.44 -9.40 -2.32
N ILE A 248 -24.93 -8.84 -1.22
CA ILE A 248 -23.60 -8.21 -1.19
C ILE A 248 -22.51 -9.26 -1.39
N ARG A 249 -22.59 -10.41 -0.70
CA ARG A 249 -21.69 -11.57 -0.91
C ARG A 249 -21.61 -11.97 -2.37
N LYS A 250 -22.77 -12.18 -3.01
CA LYS A 250 -22.83 -12.57 -4.42
C LYS A 250 -22.17 -11.55 -5.35
N HIS A 251 -22.38 -10.26 -5.12
CA HIS A 251 -21.74 -9.21 -5.94
C HIS A 251 -20.23 -9.10 -5.69
N ALA A 252 -19.80 -9.28 -4.44
CA ALA A 252 -18.41 -9.20 -4.03
C ALA A 252 -17.53 -10.33 -4.55
N SER A 253 -18.09 -11.50 -4.85
CA SER A 253 -17.39 -12.60 -5.53
C SER A 253 -16.66 -12.13 -6.81
N ARG A 254 -17.18 -11.09 -7.48
CA ARG A 254 -16.57 -10.48 -8.68
C ARG A 254 -15.24 -9.76 -8.40
N ILE A 255 -14.98 -9.34 -7.16
CA ILE A 255 -13.71 -8.75 -6.73
C ILE A 255 -12.70 -9.84 -6.41
N VAL A 256 -13.10 -10.83 -5.62
CA VAL A 256 -12.14 -11.77 -5.02
C VAL A 256 -11.86 -12.95 -5.96
N GLN A 257 -12.80 -13.31 -6.84
CA GLN A 257 -12.64 -14.37 -7.83
C GLN A 257 -12.48 -13.81 -9.24
N ALA A 258 -11.48 -14.31 -9.96
CA ALA A 258 -11.47 -14.17 -11.40
C ALA A 258 -12.55 -15.10 -11.99
N GLY A 259 -13.69 -14.56 -12.41
CA GLY A 259 -14.77 -15.34 -13.06
C GLY A 259 -14.41 -16.12 -14.34
N ILE A 260 -13.14 -16.06 -14.78
CA ILE A 260 -12.54 -16.88 -15.84
C ILE A 260 -11.16 -17.29 -15.33
N VAL A 261 -10.90 -18.59 -15.27
CA VAL A 261 -9.59 -19.17 -14.91
C VAL A 261 -8.67 -19.07 -16.12
N GLU A 262 -7.50 -18.45 -15.95
CA GLU A 262 -6.50 -18.31 -16.99
C GLU A 262 -5.90 -19.68 -17.34
N ASN A 263 -5.86 -20.00 -18.63
CA ASN A 263 -5.31 -21.27 -19.13
C ASN A 263 -4.11 -20.99 -20.04
N GLY A 264 -3.01 -20.57 -19.42
CA GLY A 264 -1.72 -20.43 -20.10
C GLY A 264 -1.15 -21.75 -20.61
N ARG A 265 0.01 -21.66 -21.29
CA ARG A 265 0.83 -22.82 -21.67
C ARG A 265 1.34 -23.57 -20.43
N VAL A 266 1.61 -22.83 -19.35
CA VAL A 266 2.06 -23.34 -18.05
C VAL A 266 1.09 -22.87 -16.96
N ASP A 267 1.02 -23.58 -15.83
CA ASP A 267 0.20 -23.14 -14.69
C ASP A 267 0.98 -22.19 -13.76
N CYS A 268 2.30 -22.33 -13.70
CA CYS A 268 3.22 -21.39 -13.07
C CYS A 268 4.57 -21.38 -13.81
N SER A 269 5.37 -20.33 -13.61
CA SER A 269 6.72 -20.20 -14.19
C SER A 269 7.77 -19.99 -13.10
N ILE A 270 8.76 -20.88 -13.05
CA ILE A 270 9.93 -20.84 -12.17
C ILE A 270 11.15 -20.70 -13.09
N ALA A 271 11.54 -19.45 -13.37
CA ALA A 271 12.41 -19.17 -14.52
C ALA A 271 13.25 -17.90 -14.33
N GLN A 272 13.91 -17.74 -13.17
CA GLN A 272 14.72 -16.55 -12.84
C GLN A 272 14.00 -15.21 -13.12
N ILE A 273 12.79 -15.07 -12.61
CA ILE A 273 11.97 -13.88 -12.81
C ILE A 273 12.09 -12.99 -11.59
N ALA A 274 12.81 -11.87 -11.75
CA ALA A 274 12.85 -10.81 -10.74
C ALA A 274 11.46 -10.17 -10.56
N ILE A 275 11.06 -9.99 -9.30
CA ILE A 275 9.89 -9.21 -8.91
C ILE A 275 10.18 -7.75 -9.29
N THR A 276 9.33 -7.18 -10.15
CA THR A 276 9.30 -5.74 -10.42
C THR A 276 7.84 -5.28 -10.42
N HIS A 277 7.61 -3.99 -10.14
CA HIS A 277 6.25 -3.44 -10.16
C HIS A 277 5.55 -3.64 -11.51
N ALA A 278 6.25 -3.38 -12.62
CA ALA A 278 5.71 -3.56 -13.97
C ALA A 278 5.28 -5.01 -14.26
N ARG A 279 5.94 -5.99 -13.63
CA ARG A 279 5.61 -7.41 -13.78
C ARG A 279 4.49 -7.85 -12.84
N MET A 280 4.40 -7.26 -11.64
CA MET A 280 3.30 -7.48 -10.69
C MET A 280 1.93 -7.09 -11.26
N GLU A 281 1.88 -6.18 -12.24
CA GLU A 281 0.62 -5.89 -12.95
C GLU A 281 0.12 -7.08 -13.79
N GLN A 282 1.02 -7.97 -14.21
CA GLN A 282 0.75 -9.05 -15.16
C GLN A 282 0.52 -10.40 -14.48
N VAL A 283 1.24 -10.67 -13.40
CA VAL A 283 1.23 -11.94 -12.66
C VAL A 283 1.25 -11.72 -11.16
N LEU A 284 0.84 -12.74 -10.42
CA LEU A 284 1.08 -12.81 -8.98
C LEU A 284 2.41 -13.51 -8.74
N PHE A 285 3.30 -12.88 -7.99
CA PHE A 285 4.56 -13.51 -7.57
C PHE A 285 4.40 -14.25 -6.24
N SER A 286 5.08 -15.38 -6.10
CA SER A 286 5.28 -16.05 -4.81
C SER A 286 6.15 -15.22 -3.87
N GLU A 287 6.37 -15.70 -2.66
CA GLU A 287 7.58 -15.34 -1.90
C GLU A 287 8.84 -15.72 -2.68
N PRO A 288 9.93 -14.94 -2.54
CA PRO A 288 11.13 -15.17 -3.32
C PRO A 288 11.84 -16.45 -2.89
N TYR A 289 12.29 -17.21 -3.88
CA TYR A 289 13.06 -18.45 -3.67
C TYR A 289 14.56 -18.24 -3.85
N PHE A 290 14.99 -17.09 -4.38
CA PHE A 290 16.39 -16.80 -4.64
C PHE A 290 16.63 -15.28 -4.67
N VAL A 291 17.82 -14.85 -4.23
CA VAL A 291 18.24 -13.45 -4.25
C VAL A 291 19.52 -13.29 -5.08
N THR A 292 19.58 -12.24 -5.88
CA THR A 292 20.75 -11.89 -6.70
C THR A 292 20.97 -10.38 -6.71
N HIS A 293 22.01 -9.90 -7.39
CA HIS A 293 22.34 -8.47 -7.46
C HIS A 293 22.61 -8.07 -8.92
N ALA A 294 22.45 -6.79 -9.20
CA ALA A 294 22.86 -6.21 -10.47
C ALA A 294 24.40 -6.33 -10.62
N ALA A 295 24.87 -6.79 -11.77
CA ALA A 295 26.28 -7.00 -12.00
C ALA A 295 26.69 -6.72 -13.45
N ALA A 296 27.96 -6.36 -13.63
CA ALA A 296 28.60 -6.22 -14.93
C ALA A 296 29.59 -7.36 -15.12
N LEU A 297 29.45 -8.13 -16.20
CA LEU A 297 30.47 -9.04 -16.69
C LEU A 297 31.34 -8.30 -17.69
N HIS A 298 32.65 -8.24 -17.46
CA HIS A 298 33.58 -7.47 -18.29
C HIS A 298 34.95 -8.14 -18.35
N ALA A 299 35.82 -7.64 -19.24
CA ALA A 299 37.23 -8.04 -19.26
C ALA A 299 37.92 -7.60 -17.95
N LYS A 300 38.86 -8.42 -17.43
CA LYS A 300 39.66 -8.08 -16.23
C LYS A 300 40.50 -6.81 -16.39
N THR A 301 40.77 -6.43 -17.64
CA THR A 301 41.53 -5.22 -18.00
C THR A 301 40.67 -3.96 -18.05
N LEU A 302 39.35 -4.09 -17.92
CA LEU A 302 38.44 -2.96 -17.89
C LEU A 302 38.24 -2.51 -16.44
N ASP A 303 38.71 -1.30 -16.13
CA ASP A 303 38.43 -0.63 -14.87
C ASP A 303 37.10 0.12 -14.98
N LEU A 304 36.14 -0.22 -14.11
CA LEU A 304 34.87 0.50 -14.04
C LEU A 304 35.07 1.85 -13.33
N PRO A 305 34.55 2.95 -13.88
CA PRO A 305 34.62 4.23 -13.21
C PRO A 305 33.75 4.24 -11.95
N ALA A 306 34.09 5.12 -11.00
CA ALA A 306 33.32 5.30 -9.77
C ALA A 306 31.89 5.80 -10.03
N SER A 307 31.71 6.61 -11.08
CA SER A 307 30.41 7.03 -11.58
C SER A 307 30.15 6.44 -12.96
N LEU A 308 28.99 5.82 -13.13
CA LEU A 308 28.56 5.20 -14.38
C LEU A 308 27.71 6.15 -15.24
N SER A 309 27.29 7.29 -14.67
CA SER A 309 26.37 8.22 -15.34
C SER A 309 26.96 8.86 -16.59
N ASN A 310 28.24 9.24 -16.54
CA ASN A 310 28.89 9.98 -17.63
C ASN A 310 29.81 9.08 -18.48
N TRP A 311 29.51 7.78 -18.51
CA TRP A 311 30.40 6.79 -19.10
C TRP A 311 29.94 6.40 -20.51
N GLU A 312 30.59 6.99 -21.51
CA GLU A 312 30.35 6.70 -22.92
C GLU A 312 30.98 5.35 -23.34
N VAL A 313 30.20 4.27 -23.23
CA VAL A 313 30.61 2.92 -23.62
C VAL A 313 29.51 2.17 -24.35
N THR A 314 29.86 1.08 -25.03
CA THR A 314 28.86 0.16 -25.58
C THR A 314 28.57 -0.95 -24.58
N ILE A 315 27.33 -1.05 -24.12
CA ILE A 315 26.89 -1.99 -23.10
C ILE A 315 25.94 -3.02 -23.70
N GLY A 316 26.20 -4.29 -23.44
CA GLY A 316 25.26 -5.35 -23.74
C GLY A 316 24.25 -5.57 -22.63
N VAL A 317 23.01 -5.82 -22.99
CA VAL A 317 21.94 -6.17 -22.05
C VAL A 317 21.05 -7.27 -22.63
N LEU A 318 20.46 -8.11 -21.79
CA LEU A 318 19.49 -9.11 -22.24
C LEU A 318 18.12 -8.49 -22.47
N GLU A 319 17.48 -8.81 -23.59
CA GLU A 319 16.10 -8.42 -23.86
C GLU A 319 15.14 -8.88 -22.76
N SER A 320 14.11 -8.07 -22.48
CA SER A 320 13.06 -8.34 -21.50
C SER A 320 13.58 -8.79 -20.11
N SER A 321 14.77 -8.31 -19.74
CA SER A 321 15.35 -8.48 -18.42
C SER A 321 15.08 -7.24 -17.56
N GLU A 322 15.17 -7.37 -16.24
CA GLU A 322 15.11 -6.16 -15.40
C GLU A 322 16.25 -5.21 -15.78
N ALA A 323 17.43 -5.75 -16.09
CA ALA A 323 18.59 -4.97 -16.51
C ALA A 323 18.29 -4.11 -17.74
N SER A 324 17.48 -4.60 -18.69
CA SER A 324 17.05 -3.79 -19.85
C SER A 324 16.08 -2.66 -19.50
N GLU A 325 15.26 -2.83 -18.45
CA GLU A 325 14.35 -1.78 -17.98
C GLU A 325 15.14 -0.65 -17.28
N GLY A 326 16.21 -1.00 -16.53
CA GLY A 326 16.99 -0.05 -15.74
C GLY A 326 18.27 0.50 -16.40
N VAL A 327 18.67 -0.01 -17.57
CA VAL A 327 19.97 0.35 -18.18
C VAL A 327 20.09 1.84 -18.47
N GLY A 328 19.04 2.50 -18.97
CA GLY A 328 19.09 3.93 -19.33
C GLY A 328 19.23 4.85 -18.12
N ALA A 329 18.65 4.49 -16.98
CA ALA A 329 18.82 5.26 -15.74
C ALA A 329 20.23 5.07 -15.15
N ARG A 330 20.80 3.87 -15.31
CA ARG A 330 22.12 3.53 -14.75
C ARG A 330 23.28 3.99 -15.62
N PHE A 331 23.12 3.95 -16.93
CA PHE A 331 24.12 4.25 -17.95
C PHE A 331 23.52 5.19 -19.02
N PRO A 332 23.17 6.43 -18.66
CA PRO A 332 22.44 7.34 -19.55
C PRO A 332 23.23 7.71 -20.80
N ASP A 333 24.56 7.79 -20.70
CA ASP A 333 25.45 8.16 -21.83
C ASP A 333 25.97 6.94 -22.61
N ALA A 334 25.56 5.73 -22.26
CA ALA A 334 26.02 4.51 -22.93
C ALA A 334 25.21 4.18 -24.20
N THR A 335 25.90 3.61 -25.20
CA THR A 335 25.23 2.96 -26.33
C THR A 335 24.80 1.56 -25.92
N VAL A 336 23.50 1.27 -25.92
CA VAL A 336 22.95 -0.02 -25.47
C VAL A 336 22.69 -0.96 -26.63
N VAL A 337 23.22 -2.18 -26.54
CA VAL A 337 22.98 -3.29 -27.47
C VAL A 337 22.21 -4.39 -26.77
N TYR A 338 21.09 -4.81 -27.37
CA TYR A 338 20.22 -5.82 -26.80
C TYR A 338 20.49 -7.21 -27.39
N PHE A 339 20.50 -8.22 -26.53
CA PHE A 339 20.72 -9.62 -26.90
C PHE A 339 19.54 -10.48 -26.47
N ALA A 340 19.09 -11.37 -27.36
CA ALA A 340 17.99 -12.30 -27.06
C ALA A 340 18.37 -13.39 -26.03
N ASP A 341 19.65 -13.69 -25.88
CA ASP A 341 20.17 -14.70 -24.96
C ASP A 341 21.57 -14.35 -24.44
N ILE A 342 21.92 -14.93 -23.29
CA ILE A 342 23.18 -14.64 -22.59
C ILE A 342 24.41 -15.11 -23.36
N THR A 343 24.31 -16.18 -24.15
CA THR A 343 25.44 -16.71 -24.91
C THR A 343 25.84 -15.73 -26.00
N SER A 344 24.85 -15.14 -26.70
CA SER A 344 25.05 -14.09 -27.69
C SER A 344 25.72 -12.85 -27.06
N GLY A 345 25.26 -12.40 -25.90
CA GLY A 345 25.88 -11.27 -25.18
C GLY A 345 27.31 -11.56 -24.73
N VAL A 346 27.59 -12.77 -24.23
CA VAL A 346 28.94 -13.20 -23.83
C VAL A 346 29.87 -13.31 -25.05
N ASN A 347 29.38 -13.76 -26.19
CA ASN A 347 30.15 -13.82 -27.44
C ASN A 347 30.45 -12.41 -27.99
N ALA A 348 29.52 -11.48 -27.90
CA ALA A 348 29.75 -10.08 -28.22
C ALA A 348 30.83 -9.46 -27.30
N LEU A 349 30.77 -9.75 -26.00
CA LEU A 349 31.80 -9.34 -25.04
C LEU A 349 33.18 -9.94 -25.40
N ARG A 350 33.22 -11.22 -25.79
CA ARG A 350 34.46 -11.89 -26.27
C ARG A 350 35.02 -11.23 -27.53
N ALA A 351 34.16 -10.83 -28.45
CA ALA A 351 34.54 -10.19 -29.69
C ALA A 351 34.95 -8.73 -29.51
N GLY A 352 34.76 -8.14 -28.31
CA GLY A 352 35.04 -6.73 -28.04
C GLY A 352 34.03 -5.77 -28.68
N THR A 353 32.88 -6.26 -29.14
CA THR A 353 31.83 -5.43 -29.73
C THR A 353 31.00 -4.69 -28.66
N ILE A 354 31.08 -5.14 -27.41
CA ILE A 354 30.57 -4.46 -26.22
C ILE A 354 31.68 -4.44 -25.17
N SER A 355 31.70 -3.42 -24.31
CA SER A 355 32.69 -3.27 -23.24
C SER A 355 32.33 -4.13 -22.01
N LEU A 356 31.04 -4.27 -21.72
CA LEU A 356 30.52 -5.10 -20.64
C LEU A 356 29.13 -5.64 -20.97
N LEU A 357 28.74 -6.72 -20.30
CA LEU A 357 27.39 -7.27 -20.29
C LEU A 357 26.75 -7.01 -18.93
N TYR A 358 25.69 -6.20 -18.90
CA TYR A 358 24.95 -5.84 -17.69
C TYR A 358 23.76 -6.79 -17.49
N SER A 359 23.74 -7.49 -16.35
CA SER A 359 22.70 -8.47 -16.02
C SER A 359 22.64 -8.79 -14.52
N ASP A 360 21.85 -9.79 -14.15
CA ASP A 360 21.86 -10.36 -12.81
C ASP A 360 23.12 -11.21 -12.61
N GLU A 361 23.77 -11.05 -11.45
CA GLU A 361 24.98 -11.80 -11.08
C GLU A 361 24.81 -13.30 -11.27
N ALA A 362 23.67 -13.87 -10.88
CA ALA A 362 23.40 -15.30 -11.01
C ALA A 362 23.41 -15.79 -12.47
N LEU A 363 23.03 -14.93 -13.43
CA LEU A 363 23.02 -15.27 -14.84
C LEU A 363 24.43 -15.21 -15.44
N VAL A 364 25.21 -14.19 -15.07
CA VAL A 364 26.54 -13.97 -15.67
C VAL A 364 27.69 -14.65 -14.93
N ALA A 365 27.51 -15.05 -13.66
CA ALA A 365 28.49 -15.75 -12.83
C ALA A 365 29.21 -16.91 -13.53
N PRO A 366 28.50 -17.81 -14.26
CA PRO A 366 29.14 -18.93 -14.94
C PRO A 366 30.15 -18.52 -16.03
N TYR A 367 30.06 -17.27 -16.52
CA TYR A 367 30.88 -16.75 -17.61
C TYR A 367 32.06 -15.90 -17.14
N ALA A 368 32.25 -15.74 -15.82
CA ALA A 368 33.40 -15.08 -15.19
C ALA A 368 34.67 -15.93 -15.24
N THR A 369 34.98 -16.47 -16.41
CA THR A 369 36.11 -17.37 -16.68
C THR A 369 37.04 -16.73 -17.70
N GLU A 370 38.33 -17.12 -17.68
CA GLU A 370 39.32 -16.81 -18.72
C GLU A 370 39.36 -15.34 -19.17
N GLY A 371 40.08 -14.49 -18.42
CA GLY A 371 40.27 -13.08 -18.78
C GLY A 371 39.07 -12.15 -18.53
N ARG A 372 37.94 -12.68 -18.05
CA ARG A 372 36.77 -11.90 -17.61
C ARG A 372 36.60 -11.95 -16.09
N THR A 373 35.89 -10.97 -15.56
CA THR A 373 35.47 -10.89 -14.16
C THR A 373 34.08 -10.28 -14.05
N ILE A 374 33.49 -10.39 -12.88
CA ILE A 374 32.22 -9.74 -12.56
C ILE A 374 32.45 -8.69 -11.49
N THR A 375 31.84 -7.52 -11.69
CA THR A 375 31.73 -6.47 -10.69
C THR A 375 30.27 -6.32 -10.31
N ARG A 376 29.96 -6.54 -9.03
CA ARG A 376 28.63 -6.24 -8.48
C ARG A 376 28.46 -4.74 -8.45
N LEU A 377 27.34 -4.25 -8.98
CA LEU A 377 27.03 -2.83 -9.00
C LEU A 377 26.21 -2.45 -7.74
N PRO A 378 26.46 -1.28 -7.13
CA PRO A 378 25.73 -0.85 -5.94
C PRO A 378 24.25 -0.64 -6.27
N GLY A 379 23.34 -1.23 -5.50
CA GLY A 379 21.89 -1.14 -5.72
C GLY A 379 21.15 -2.20 -4.90
N TYR A 380 19.82 -2.23 -5.03
CA TYR A 380 18.98 -3.15 -4.27
C TYR A 380 19.14 -4.61 -4.73
N ALA A 381 18.95 -5.52 -3.79
CA ALA A 381 18.88 -6.94 -4.07
C ALA A 381 17.67 -7.26 -4.97
N ARG A 382 17.86 -8.17 -5.92
CA ARG A 382 16.84 -8.64 -6.84
C ARG A 382 16.32 -9.98 -6.37
N HIS A 383 15.00 -10.08 -6.23
CA HIS A 383 14.34 -11.25 -5.69
C HIS A 383 13.66 -12.03 -6.81
N TYR A 384 14.11 -13.27 -7.04
CA TYR A 384 13.44 -14.17 -7.97
C TYR A 384 12.28 -14.88 -7.29
N ALA A 385 11.13 -14.90 -7.97
CA ALA A 385 9.92 -15.54 -7.50
C ALA A 385 9.21 -16.31 -8.61
N VAL A 386 8.33 -17.21 -8.21
CA VAL A 386 7.48 -17.97 -9.12
C VAL A 386 6.35 -17.06 -9.60
N ALA A 387 6.15 -16.99 -10.91
CA ALA A 387 5.03 -16.27 -11.51
C ALA A 387 3.80 -17.18 -11.62
N VAL A 388 2.67 -16.72 -11.12
CA VAL A 388 1.38 -17.40 -11.12
C VAL A 388 0.31 -16.48 -11.76
N PRO A 389 -0.66 -17.01 -12.52
CA PRO A 389 -1.70 -16.18 -13.10
C PRO A 389 -2.56 -15.45 -12.03
N PRO A 390 -2.99 -14.20 -12.27
CA PRO A 390 -4.03 -13.54 -11.49
C PRO A 390 -5.25 -14.42 -11.24
N GLY A 391 -5.78 -14.38 -10.02
CA GLY A 391 -6.91 -15.20 -9.57
C GLY A 391 -6.56 -16.62 -9.13
N HIS A 392 -5.31 -17.07 -9.29
CA HIS A 392 -4.89 -18.42 -8.88
C HIS A 392 -4.31 -18.44 -7.45
N HIS A 393 -4.98 -17.81 -6.48
CA HIS A 393 -4.48 -17.69 -5.09
C HIS A 393 -4.21 -19.03 -4.41
N ALA A 394 -5.05 -20.05 -4.63
CA ALA A 394 -4.81 -21.37 -4.07
C ALA A 394 -3.52 -22.03 -4.59
N LEU A 395 -3.17 -21.79 -5.87
CA LEU A 395 -1.90 -22.25 -6.43
C LEU A 395 -0.75 -21.42 -5.87
N LEU A 396 -0.91 -20.11 -5.77
CA LEU A 396 0.09 -19.22 -5.19
C LEU A 396 0.42 -19.60 -3.73
N ASP A 397 -0.59 -19.95 -2.94
CA ASP A 397 -0.40 -20.40 -1.56
C ASP A 397 0.30 -21.76 -1.48
N ALA A 398 0.04 -22.66 -2.44
CA ALA A 398 0.79 -23.92 -2.55
C ALA A 398 2.26 -23.67 -2.92
N VAL A 399 2.52 -22.67 -3.76
CA VAL A 399 3.89 -22.26 -4.10
C VAL A 399 4.62 -21.72 -2.88
N ASP A 400 4.01 -20.83 -2.10
CA ASP A 400 4.67 -20.28 -0.91
C ASP A 400 4.93 -21.33 0.16
N ARG A 401 4.01 -22.29 0.37
CA ARG A 401 4.27 -23.45 1.24
C ARG A 401 5.46 -24.28 0.76
N ALA A 402 5.61 -24.44 -0.55
CA ALA A 402 6.75 -25.16 -1.13
C ALA A 402 8.07 -24.38 -0.94
N VAL A 403 8.04 -23.04 -1.08
CA VAL A 403 9.19 -22.17 -0.78
C VAL A 403 9.58 -22.29 0.70
N GLU A 404 8.61 -22.20 1.61
CA GLU A 404 8.84 -22.35 3.06
C GLU A 404 9.42 -23.73 3.41
N SER A 405 8.85 -24.80 2.84
CA SER A 405 9.35 -26.17 3.04
C SER A 405 10.78 -26.36 2.53
N LEU A 406 11.16 -25.66 1.45
CA LEU A 406 12.53 -25.67 0.95
C LEU A 406 13.46 -24.85 1.83
N ARG A 407 13.02 -23.72 2.39
CA ARG A 407 13.82 -22.86 3.29
C ARG A 407 14.35 -23.64 4.49
N ALA A 408 13.59 -24.62 5.00
CA ALA A 408 14.05 -25.53 6.06
C ALA A 408 15.28 -26.38 5.67
N ARG A 409 15.49 -26.63 4.37
CA ARG A 409 16.65 -27.36 3.82
C ARG A 409 17.69 -26.44 3.16
N HIS A 410 17.28 -25.21 2.83
CA HIS A 410 18.03 -24.18 2.13
C HIS A 410 17.87 -22.84 2.86
N PRO A 411 18.55 -22.65 4.01
CA PRO A 411 18.41 -21.44 4.82
C PRO A 411 18.89 -20.16 4.09
N GLU A 412 19.60 -20.29 2.96
CA GLU A 412 19.96 -19.20 2.05
C GLU A 412 18.78 -18.62 1.26
N ILE A 413 17.63 -19.29 1.21
CA ILE A 413 16.42 -18.78 0.57
C ILE A 413 15.96 -17.51 1.32
N PRO A 414 15.79 -16.36 0.64
CA PRO A 414 15.48 -15.10 1.28
C PRO A 414 14.12 -15.12 1.98
N HIS A 415 14.02 -14.38 3.09
CA HIS A 415 12.77 -14.09 3.80
C HIS A 415 12.39 -12.62 3.55
N ALA A 416 11.91 -12.31 2.34
CA ALA A 416 11.56 -10.95 1.91
C ALA A 416 10.23 -10.93 1.16
N HIS A 417 9.58 -9.77 1.08
CA HIS A 417 8.28 -9.60 0.42
C HIS A 417 7.21 -10.59 0.92
N GLY A 418 7.17 -10.83 2.24
CA GLY A 418 6.28 -11.83 2.83
C GLY A 418 4.81 -11.57 2.52
N ARG A 419 4.02 -12.64 2.34
CA ARG A 419 2.56 -12.53 2.23
C ARG A 419 1.82 -12.88 3.52
N ALA A 420 2.59 -13.14 4.59
CA ALA A 420 2.07 -13.43 5.92
C ALA A 420 1.10 -12.34 6.38
N THR A 421 0.10 -12.77 7.14
CA THR A 421 -0.85 -11.89 7.82
C THR A 421 -0.68 -11.98 9.33
N LEU A 422 -1.08 -10.94 10.04
CA LEU A 422 -0.88 -10.87 11.50
C LEU A 422 -1.65 -11.96 12.24
N GLN A 423 -2.78 -12.41 11.68
CA GLN A 423 -3.51 -13.56 12.22
C GLN A 423 -2.69 -14.86 12.16
N GLN A 424 -1.73 -14.98 11.23
CA GLN A 424 -0.80 -16.12 11.15
C GLN A 424 0.40 -15.99 12.09
N ILE A 425 0.80 -14.76 12.45
CA ILE A 425 1.99 -14.49 13.28
C ILE A 425 1.64 -14.47 14.78
N GLY A 426 0.53 -13.83 15.14
CA GLY A 426 0.09 -13.69 16.53
C GLY A 426 -0.46 -14.98 17.13
N ARG A 427 -0.96 -15.89 16.29
CA ARG A 427 -1.26 -17.24 16.71
C ARG A 427 0.00 -18.07 16.50
N ARG A 428 0.59 -18.63 17.56
CA ARG A 428 1.22 -19.97 17.49
C ARG A 428 0.18 -21.05 17.10
N ALA A 429 -0.83 -20.70 16.30
CA ALA A 429 -1.73 -21.67 15.72
C ALA A 429 -0.87 -22.45 14.72
N PRO A 430 -0.94 -23.79 14.74
CA PRO A 430 -0.42 -24.55 13.62
C PRO A 430 -1.00 -23.94 12.35
N VAL A 431 -0.19 -23.85 11.29
CA VAL A 431 -0.71 -23.69 9.92
C VAL A 431 -1.90 -24.61 9.85
N ILE A 432 -3.13 -24.06 9.81
CA ILE A 432 -4.34 -24.88 9.84
C ILE A 432 -4.13 -25.83 8.66
N PRO A 433 -3.95 -27.14 8.91
CA PRO A 433 -3.74 -28.08 7.83
C PRO A 433 -4.93 -27.87 6.90
N PRO A 434 -4.72 -27.72 5.59
CA PRO A 434 -5.81 -27.45 4.68
C PRO A 434 -6.89 -28.50 4.95
N ASP A 435 -8.06 -28.04 5.40
CA ASP A 435 -9.20 -28.91 5.51
C ASP A 435 -9.40 -29.52 4.11
N PRO A 436 -9.27 -30.86 3.95
CA PRO A 436 -9.41 -31.49 2.64
C PRO A 436 -10.78 -31.22 2.00
N GLN A 437 -11.77 -30.82 2.82
CA GLN A 437 -13.12 -30.44 2.43
C GLN A 437 -13.31 -28.93 2.22
N ARG A 438 -12.39 -28.06 2.67
CA ARG A 438 -12.42 -26.63 2.31
C ARG A 438 -12.18 -26.52 0.82
N GLU A 439 -13.09 -25.86 0.10
CA GLU A 439 -13.08 -25.78 -1.35
C GLU A 439 -11.68 -25.40 -1.88
N ILE A 440 -11.05 -26.39 -2.50
CA ILE A 440 -9.80 -26.24 -3.22
C ILE A 440 -10.05 -25.19 -4.30
N GLY A 441 -9.28 -24.10 -4.32
CA GLY A 441 -9.47 -23.06 -5.32
C GLY A 441 -9.46 -23.63 -6.75
N ALA A 442 -10.29 -23.05 -7.63
CA ALA A 442 -10.60 -23.61 -8.96
C ALA A 442 -9.35 -23.99 -9.78
N SER A 443 -8.26 -23.24 -9.65
CA SER A 443 -6.98 -23.53 -10.31
C SER A 443 -6.38 -24.88 -9.87
N VAL A 444 -6.34 -25.16 -8.57
CA VAL A 444 -5.81 -26.42 -8.03
C VAL A 444 -6.74 -27.59 -8.37
N VAL A 445 -8.07 -27.38 -8.35
CA VAL A 445 -9.04 -28.40 -8.80
C VAL A 445 -8.78 -28.81 -10.25
N GLN A 446 -8.56 -27.84 -11.13
CA GLN A 446 -8.28 -28.11 -12.53
C GLN A 446 -6.97 -28.88 -12.73
N ILE A 447 -5.91 -28.51 -12.00
CA ILE A 447 -4.62 -29.21 -12.05
C ILE A 447 -4.76 -30.65 -11.57
N ARG A 448 -5.46 -30.87 -10.44
CA ARG A 448 -5.76 -32.22 -9.91
C ARG A 448 -6.57 -33.05 -10.88
N LYS A 449 -7.61 -32.48 -11.49
CA LYS A 449 -8.42 -33.16 -12.52
C LYS A 449 -7.58 -33.58 -13.73
N ARG A 450 -6.58 -32.78 -14.10
CA ARG A 450 -5.63 -33.10 -15.18
C ARG A 450 -4.59 -34.15 -14.76
N GLY A 451 -4.38 -34.36 -13.46
CA GLY A 451 -3.43 -35.33 -12.90
C GLY A 451 -1.95 -34.95 -13.04
N ARG A 452 -1.65 -33.76 -13.56
CA ARG A 452 -0.27 -33.25 -13.75
C ARG A 452 -0.23 -31.72 -13.69
N ILE A 453 0.87 -31.17 -13.18
CA ILE A 453 1.15 -29.73 -13.21
C ILE A 453 2.09 -29.38 -14.38
N ARG A 454 1.88 -28.23 -15.01
CA ARG A 454 2.73 -27.70 -16.10
C ARG A 454 3.57 -26.55 -15.55
N VAL A 455 4.89 -26.73 -15.55
CA VAL A 455 5.83 -25.76 -14.97
C VAL A 455 6.73 -25.20 -16.06
N GLY A 456 6.67 -23.89 -16.24
CA GLY A 456 7.61 -23.16 -17.10
C GLY A 456 8.97 -23.07 -16.43
N ILE A 457 10.03 -23.43 -17.16
CA ILE A 457 11.42 -23.36 -16.69
C ILE A 457 12.31 -22.67 -17.71
N HIS A 458 13.44 -22.12 -17.26
CA HIS A 458 14.46 -21.55 -18.13
C HIS A 458 15.83 -22.20 -17.87
N PRO A 459 16.18 -23.25 -18.64
CA PRO A 459 17.43 -23.99 -18.44
C PRO A 459 18.66 -23.17 -18.84
N GLY A 460 19.76 -23.35 -18.10
CA GLY A 460 21.05 -22.76 -18.43
C GLY A 460 21.71 -21.99 -17.28
N VAL A 461 21.08 -21.96 -16.10
CA VAL A 461 21.60 -21.26 -14.91
C VAL A 461 22.05 -22.30 -13.88
N PRO A 462 23.36 -22.51 -13.67
CA PRO A 462 23.90 -23.47 -12.72
C PRO A 462 23.32 -23.31 -11.31
N GLY A 463 23.02 -24.43 -10.65
CA GLY A 463 22.41 -24.46 -9.33
C GLY A 463 20.91 -24.15 -9.30
N LEU A 464 20.38 -23.38 -10.26
CA LEU A 464 18.96 -23.07 -10.35
C LEU A 464 18.20 -24.03 -11.26
N CYS A 465 18.55 -24.06 -12.56
CA CYS A 465 17.93 -24.93 -13.55
C CYS A 465 18.94 -25.34 -14.62
N GLU A 466 19.40 -26.59 -14.54
CA GLU A 466 20.34 -27.21 -15.47
C GLU A 466 19.70 -28.40 -16.19
N SER A 467 20.09 -28.63 -17.44
CA SER A 467 19.83 -29.91 -18.12
C SER A 467 20.70 -31.00 -17.50
N ASP A 468 20.14 -32.17 -17.25
CA ASP A 468 20.88 -33.34 -16.76
C ASP A 468 21.59 -34.13 -17.88
N GLY A 469 21.44 -33.70 -19.14
CA GLY A 469 22.01 -34.35 -20.33
C GLY A 469 21.27 -35.62 -20.78
N LYS A 470 20.22 -36.05 -20.06
CA LYS A 470 19.39 -37.23 -20.34
C LYS A 470 17.93 -36.86 -20.67
N GLY A 471 17.67 -35.58 -20.94
CA GLY A 471 16.35 -35.04 -21.24
C GLY A 471 15.56 -34.59 -20.00
N GLY A 472 16.16 -34.61 -18.81
CA GLY A 472 15.60 -34.07 -17.58
C GLY A 472 16.31 -32.81 -17.11
N TYR A 473 15.91 -32.33 -15.93
CA TYR A 473 16.41 -31.10 -15.33
C TYR A 473 16.76 -31.31 -13.85
N ARG A 474 17.70 -30.49 -13.34
CA ARG A 474 18.11 -30.46 -11.93
C ARG A 474 18.36 -29.01 -11.45
N GLY A 475 18.40 -28.83 -10.13
CA GLY A 475 18.65 -27.54 -9.48
C GLY A 475 17.50 -27.11 -8.58
N LEU A 476 17.68 -25.99 -7.87
CA LEU A 476 16.74 -25.48 -6.89
C LEU A 476 15.34 -25.27 -7.46
N GLU A 477 15.22 -24.77 -8.69
CA GLU A 477 13.92 -24.51 -9.33
C GLU A 477 13.16 -25.80 -9.64
N ILE A 478 13.89 -26.89 -9.93
CA ILE A 478 13.31 -28.20 -10.19
C ILE A 478 12.85 -28.84 -8.88
N ASP A 479 13.61 -28.68 -7.81
CA ASP A 479 13.21 -29.15 -6.48
C ASP A 479 12.00 -28.38 -5.95
N LEU A 480 11.92 -27.07 -6.24
CA LEU A 480 10.74 -26.25 -5.98
C LEU A 480 9.54 -26.72 -6.81
N ALA A 481 9.71 -26.95 -8.11
CA ALA A 481 8.64 -27.50 -8.95
C ALA A 481 8.09 -28.83 -8.40
N ARG A 482 8.97 -29.72 -7.93
CA ARG A 482 8.58 -30.99 -7.28
C ARG A 482 7.84 -30.77 -5.97
N ALA A 483 8.29 -29.84 -5.13
CA ALA A 483 7.62 -29.52 -3.88
C ALA A 483 6.20 -28.95 -4.12
N ILE A 484 6.06 -28.03 -5.09
CA ILE A 484 4.77 -27.49 -5.52
C ILE A 484 3.86 -28.62 -6.01
N ALA A 485 4.36 -29.49 -6.88
CA ALA A 485 3.58 -30.58 -7.46
C ALA A 485 3.08 -31.58 -6.40
N ARG A 486 3.91 -31.89 -5.39
CA ARG A 486 3.51 -32.74 -4.26
C ARG A 486 2.36 -32.13 -3.45
N ASP A 487 2.43 -30.84 -3.14
CA ASP A 487 1.38 -30.15 -2.39
C ASP A 487 0.08 -30.02 -3.21
N VAL A 488 0.20 -29.63 -4.48
CA VAL A 488 -0.94 -29.42 -5.39
C VAL A 488 -1.65 -30.74 -5.71
N LEU A 489 -0.91 -31.80 -6.05
CA LEU A 489 -1.49 -33.10 -6.45
C LEU A 489 -1.70 -34.07 -5.29
N GLN A 490 -1.16 -33.78 -4.10
CA GLN A 490 -1.20 -34.67 -2.93
C GLN A 490 -0.70 -36.08 -3.25
N SER A 491 0.45 -36.16 -3.95
CA SER A 491 1.10 -37.40 -4.36
C SER A 491 2.58 -37.35 -4.00
N ASP A 492 3.15 -38.47 -3.54
CA ASP A 492 4.59 -38.59 -3.26
C ASP A 492 5.44 -38.62 -4.54
N ASP A 493 4.85 -39.10 -5.65
CA ASP A 493 5.42 -39.07 -7.00
C ASP A 493 4.49 -38.30 -7.95
N PRO A 494 4.53 -36.95 -7.92
CA PRO A 494 3.61 -36.13 -8.69
C PRO A 494 4.05 -36.04 -10.16
N ALA A 495 3.10 -36.12 -11.08
CA ALA A 495 3.39 -35.90 -12.50
C ALA A 495 3.61 -34.41 -12.80
N ILE A 496 4.75 -34.10 -13.41
CA ILE A 496 5.16 -32.74 -13.80
C ILE A 496 5.50 -32.71 -15.29
N GLU A 497 4.91 -31.76 -16.01
CA GLU A 497 5.28 -31.41 -17.38
C GLU A 497 6.16 -30.15 -17.35
N PHE A 498 7.46 -30.30 -17.57
CA PHE A 498 8.38 -29.19 -17.71
C PHE A 498 8.32 -28.62 -19.12
N ILE A 499 8.12 -27.30 -19.23
CA ILE A 499 8.07 -26.59 -20.50
C ILE A 499 9.21 -25.57 -20.51
N ALA A 500 10.21 -25.79 -21.36
CA ALA A 500 11.31 -24.84 -21.53
C ALA A 500 10.83 -23.55 -22.21
N LEU A 501 11.05 -22.42 -21.54
CA LEU A 501 10.62 -21.10 -21.99
C LEU A 501 11.81 -20.26 -22.45
N ARG A 502 11.58 -19.49 -23.52
CA ARG A 502 12.51 -18.44 -23.96
C ARG A 502 12.42 -17.24 -23.03
N GLN A 503 13.43 -16.38 -23.03
CA GLN A 503 13.52 -15.18 -22.19
C GLN A 503 12.23 -14.34 -22.16
N ASN A 504 11.67 -14.05 -23.34
CA ASN A 504 10.48 -13.21 -23.54
C ASN A 504 9.16 -13.91 -23.19
N ASP A 505 9.19 -15.23 -23.01
CA ASP A 505 8.01 -16.07 -22.80
C ASP A 505 7.74 -16.37 -21.31
N ARG A 506 8.72 -16.13 -20.44
CA ARG A 506 8.72 -16.60 -19.04
C ARG A 506 7.51 -16.11 -18.24
N LEU A 507 7.07 -14.88 -18.47
CA LEU A 507 5.87 -14.33 -17.85
C LEU A 507 4.60 -14.67 -18.65
N THR A 508 4.62 -14.41 -19.96
CA THR A 508 3.44 -14.50 -20.83
C THR A 508 2.93 -15.94 -20.99
N ALA A 509 3.78 -16.96 -20.80
CA ALA A 509 3.38 -18.36 -20.85
C ALA A 509 2.36 -18.76 -19.78
N THR A 510 2.30 -18.03 -18.66
CA THR A 510 1.30 -18.27 -17.60
C THR A 510 -0.10 -17.75 -18.00
N ARG A 511 -0.19 -16.91 -19.03
CA ARG A 511 -1.40 -16.15 -19.39
C ARG A 511 -1.99 -16.62 -20.71
N SER A 512 -3.30 -16.45 -20.88
CA SER A 512 -3.98 -16.60 -22.16
C SER A 512 -4.23 -15.25 -22.83
N TRP A 513 -4.75 -15.26 -24.07
CA TRP A 513 -5.13 -14.04 -24.78
C TRP A 513 -6.20 -13.22 -24.05
N LEU A 514 -6.96 -13.84 -23.12
CA LEU A 514 -8.01 -13.18 -22.34
C LEU A 514 -7.49 -12.11 -21.37
N GLN A 515 -6.18 -12.10 -21.09
CA GLN A 515 -5.55 -11.09 -20.24
C GLN A 515 -5.82 -9.64 -20.67
N ILE A 516 -6.11 -9.41 -21.96
CA ILE A 516 -6.45 -8.08 -22.48
C ILE A 516 -7.70 -7.49 -21.82
N PHE A 517 -8.57 -8.35 -21.28
CA PHE A 517 -9.78 -7.94 -20.57
C PHE A 517 -9.58 -7.77 -19.06
N ASP A 518 -8.45 -8.21 -18.49
CA ASP A 518 -8.26 -8.16 -17.04
C ASP A 518 -8.27 -6.74 -16.50
N LYS A 519 -7.65 -5.78 -17.20
CA LYS A 519 -7.68 -4.37 -16.80
C LYS A 519 -9.12 -3.87 -16.68
N TRP A 520 -9.97 -4.20 -17.65
CA TRP A 520 -11.40 -3.86 -17.63
C TRP A 520 -12.15 -4.58 -16.51
N ARG A 521 -11.87 -5.87 -16.27
CA ARG A 521 -12.49 -6.65 -15.20
C ARG A 521 -12.13 -6.11 -13.82
N ARG A 522 -10.87 -5.73 -13.59
CA ARG A 522 -10.41 -5.10 -12.34
C ARG A 522 -11.20 -3.82 -12.06
N THR A 523 -11.28 -2.93 -13.05
CA THR A 523 -12.06 -1.68 -12.94
C THR A 523 -13.53 -1.95 -12.65
N LEU A 524 -14.19 -2.85 -13.38
CA LEU A 524 -15.59 -3.21 -13.14
C LEU A 524 -15.80 -3.85 -11.76
N ALA A 525 -14.84 -4.64 -11.28
CA ALA A 525 -14.90 -5.25 -9.97
C ALA A 525 -14.78 -4.20 -8.86
N MET A 526 -13.80 -3.29 -8.93
CA MET A 526 -13.63 -2.22 -7.94
C MET A 526 -14.88 -1.33 -7.83
N PHE A 527 -15.38 -0.84 -8.96
CA PHE A 527 -16.51 0.11 -8.99
C PHE A 527 -17.90 -0.57 -8.96
N GLY A 528 -17.96 -1.89 -9.10
CA GLY A 528 -19.20 -2.66 -9.11
C GLY A 528 -19.66 -3.16 -7.74
N THR A 529 -18.95 -2.80 -6.65
CA THR A 529 -19.23 -3.31 -5.29
C THR A 529 -19.23 -2.20 -4.25
N LEU A 530 -19.67 -2.56 -3.04
CA LEU A 530 -19.69 -1.70 -1.85
C LEU A 530 -18.34 -1.01 -1.56
N ILE A 531 -17.21 -1.67 -1.86
CA ILE A 531 -15.87 -1.17 -1.54
C ILE A 531 -15.52 0.09 -2.35
N GLY A 532 -16.00 0.18 -3.59
CA GLY A 532 -15.79 1.37 -4.43
C GLY A 532 -16.73 2.54 -4.13
N THR A 533 -17.67 2.40 -3.17
CA THR A 533 -18.68 3.42 -2.88
C THR A 533 -18.23 4.39 -1.78
N ASN A 534 -18.90 5.53 -1.69
CA ASN A 534 -18.74 6.46 -0.57
C ASN A 534 -19.55 6.00 0.66
N TRP A 535 -19.39 4.73 1.05
CA TRP A 535 -20.25 4.06 2.03
C TRP A 535 -20.26 4.77 3.38
N TRP A 536 -19.15 5.40 3.80
CA TRP A 536 -19.10 6.15 5.05
C TRP A 536 -20.11 7.30 5.08
N ASN A 537 -20.06 8.18 4.08
CA ASN A 537 -20.97 9.32 4.01
C ASN A 537 -22.41 8.86 3.74
N LEU A 538 -22.61 7.80 2.95
CA LEU A 538 -23.94 7.20 2.76
C LEU A 538 -24.52 6.67 4.08
N ALA A 539 -23.69 6.09 4.96
CA ALA A 539 -24.10 5.62 6.27
C ALA A 539 -24.55 6.78 7.16
N MET A 540 -23.75 7.85 7.21
CA MET A 540 -24.05 9.06 7.98
C MET A 540 -25.34 9.76 7.52
N LEU A 541 -25.67 9.63 6.23
CA LEU A 541 -26.93 10.12 5.65
C LEU A 541 -28.12 9.18 5.85
N GLY A 542 -27.94 8.01 6.48
CA GLY A 542 -29.00 7.01 6.62
C GLY A 542 -29.43 6.36 5.29
N LYS A 543 -28.55 6.37 4.28
CA LYS A 543 -28.82 5.82 2.93
C LYS A 543 -28.39 4.35 2.78
N LEU A 544 -27.67 3.80 3.75
CA LEU A 544 -27.31 2.38 3.78
C LEU A 544 -28.39 1.55 4.51
N PRO A 545 -28.53 0.26 4.18
CA PRO A 545 -29.41 -0.64 4.93
C PRO A 545 -28.93 -0.84 6.38
N GLU A 546 -29.86 -1.13 7.28
CA GLU A 546 -29.63 -1.20 8.73
C GLU A 546 -28.56 -2.22 9.15
N PHE A 547 -28.40 -3.32 8.38
CA PHE A 547 -27.35 -4.31 8.66
C PHE A 547 -25.93 -3.83 8.32
N LEU A 548 -25.79 -2.74 7.55
CA LEU A 548 -24.50 -2.07 7.31
C LEU A 548 -24.34 -0.83 8.20
N CYS A 549 -25.43 -0.09 8.45
CA CYS A 549 -25.43 1.12 9.25
C CYS A 549 -26.48 1.00 10.37
N PRO A 550 -26.07 0.64 11.59
CA PRO A 550 -26.94 0.71 12.76
C PRO A 550 -27.53 2.11 12.93
N ARG A 551 -28.80 2.22 13.34
CA ARG A 551 -29.51 3.51 13.38
C ARG A 551 -28.83 4.56 14.25
N GLU A 552 -28.16 4.15 15.32
CA GLU A 552 -27.43 5.06 16.22
C GLU A 552 -26.25 5.77 15.57
N CYS A 553 -25.76 5.27 14.43
CA CYS A 553 -24.65 5.87 13.69
C CYS A 553 -25.07 7.01 12.77
N ILE A 554 -26.36 7.10 12.43
CA ILE A 554 -26.86 8.09 11.45
C ILE A 554 -26.70 9.50 12.03
N GLY A 555 -26.07 10.39 11.26
CA GLY A 555 -25.87 11.79 11.63
C GLY A 555 -24.87 12.00 12.78
N ALA A 556 -24.04 11.00 13.12
CA ALA A 556 -23.09 11.06 14.23
C ALA A 556 -21.86 11.98 13.98
N LEU A 557 -22.00 13.08 13.24
CA LEU A 557 -20.94 14.02 12.89
C LEU A 557 -21.23 15.42 13.43
N ASP A 558 -20.23 16.09 14.01
CA ASP A 558 -20.27 17.52 14.36
C ASP A 558 -19.64 18.41 13.28
N PHE A 559 -18.71 17.85 12.50
CA PHE A 559 -18.15 18.43 11.27
C PHE A 559 -17.96 17.34 10.22
N VAL A 560 -17.86 17.73 8.95
CA VAL A 560 -17.53 16.82 7.84
C VAL A 560 -16.04 16.91 7.55
N GLY A 561 -15.30 15.87 7.92
CA GLY A 561 -13.91 15.68 7.50
C GLY A 561 -13.84 14.93 6.18
N LEU A 562 -12.83 15.22 5.35
CA LEU A 562 -12.52 14.42 4.17
C LEU A 562 -11.05 14.49 3.83
N ASP A 563 -10.58 13.43 3.18
CA ASP A 563 -9.29 13.41 2.50
C ASP A 563 -9.53 13.34 0.99
N TYR A 564 -8.74 14.10 0.24
CA TYR A 564 -8.80 14.09 -1.21
C TYR A 564 -7.40 14.21 -1.80
N TYR A 565 -7.08 13.34 -2.75
CA TYR A 565 -5.75 13.31 -3.36
C TYR A 565 -5.81 13.10 -4.87
N TRP A 566 -6.59 12.12 -5.33
CA TRP A 566 -6.60 11.65 -6.71
C TRP A 566 -8.02 11.51 -7.29
N GLY A 567 -8.12 11.77 -8.59
CA GLY A 567 -9.37 11.72 -9.32
C GLY A 567 -9.18 11.70 -10.83
N VAL A 568 -10.20 11.25 -11.55
CA VAL A 568 -10.20 11.21 -13.03
C VAL A 568 -11.45 11.88 -13.61
N PRO A 569 -11.31 12.79 -14.59
CA PRO A 569 -12.42 13.57 -15.11
C PRO A 569 -13.33 12.78 -16.05
N SER A 570 -12.90 11.60 -16.52
CA SER A 570 -13.64 10.82 -17.51
C SER A 570 -13.43 9.31 -17.37
N ILE A 571 -14.20 8.54 -18.13
CA ILE A 571 -14.06 7.09 -18.28
C ILE A 571 -13.39 6.72 -19.61
N TRP A 572 -12.70 7.66 -20.26
CA TRP A 572 -11.99 7.38 -21.52
C TRP A 572 -11.01 6.20 -21.31
N PRO A 573 -10.78 5.34 -22.32
CA PRO A 573 -9.92 4.17 -22.16
C PRO A 573 -8.58 4.54 -21.54
N GLY A 574 -8.25 3.91 -20.40
CA GLY A 574 -7.03 4.18 -19.63
C GLY A 574 -7.23 5.01 -18.36
N GLU A 575 -8.22 5.91 -18.30
CA GLU A 575 -8.37 6.84 -17.17
C GLU A 575 -8.65 6.12 -15.85
N LEU A 576 -9.67 5.25 -15.81
CA LEU A 576 -9.96 4.46 -14.61
C LEU A 576 -8.84 3.49 -14.22
N GLN A 577 -7.93 3.18 -15.16
CA GLN A 577 -6.77 2.34 -14.89
C GLN A 577 -5.65 3.14 -14.21
N ARG A 578 -5.53 4.44 -14.50
CA ARG A 578 -4.59 5.35 -13.84
C ARG A 578 -4.87 5.47 -12.33
N LEU A 579 -6.13 5.36 -11.91
CA LEU A 579 -6.48 5.27 -10.49
C LEU A 579 -5.84 4.07 -9.78
N GLY A 580 -5.51 3.01 -10.53
CA GLY A 580 -4.78 1.85 -9.99
C GLY A 580 -3.39 2.21 -9.46
N ALA A 581 -2.76 3.27 -9.98
CA ALA A 581 -1.45 3.74 -9.49
C ALA A 581 -1.52 4.09 -7.99
N ALA A 582 -2.52 4.84 -7.55
CA ALA A 582 -2.70 5.20 -6.15
C ALA A 582 -2.97 3.96 -5.27
N ALA A 583 -3.84 3.05 -5.72
CA ALA A 583 -4.15 1.81 -5.01
C ALA A 583 -2.95 0.84 -4.88
N GLU A 584 -1.94 1.03 -5.72
CA GLU A 584 -0.71 0.24 -5.75
C GLU A 584 0.50 1.06 -5.27
N CYS A 585 0.25 2.14 -4.51
CA CYS A 585 1.25 3.01 -3.88
C CYS A 585 2.24 3.69 -4.85
N ARG A 586 1.84 3.90 -6.12
CA ARG A 586 2.58 4.71 -7.11
C ARG A 586 2.05 6.14 -7.12
N TYR A 587 2.24 6.85 -6.01
CA TYR A 587 1.72 8.19 -5.83
C TYR A 587 2.24 9.20 -6.85
N ALA A 588 3.46 9.03 -7.37
CA ALA A 588 3.99 9.90 -8.43
C ALA A 588 3.22 9.79 -9.77
N GLN A 589 2.55 8.65 -9.99
CA GLN A 589 1.72 8.39 -11.17
C GLN A 589 0.22 8.51 -10.87
N ALA A 590 -0.15 8.81 -9.62
CA ALA A 590 -1.55 8.93 -9.22
C ALA A 590 -2.18 10.15 -9.92
N PRO A 591 -3.35 9.99 -10.56
CA PRO A 591 -3.92 11.03 -11.40
C PRO A 591 -4.40 12.22 -10.58
N VAL A 592 -4.06 13.42 -11.03
CA VAL A 592 -4.35 14.68 -10.32
C VAL A 592 -5.52 15.39 -10.99
N TRP A 593 -6.59 15.65 -10.23
CA TRP A 593 -7.75 16.39 -10.72
C TRP A 593 -8.23 17.43 -9.69
N PRO A 594 -7.70 18.67 -9.76
CA PRO A 594 -8.01 19.69 -8.76
C PRO A 594 -9.49 20.08 -8.72
N GLY A 595 -10.10 20.32 -9.89
CA GLY A 595 -11.50 20.78 -10.03
C GLY A 595 -12.56 19.91 -9.35
N GLU A 596 -12.22 18.66 -9.06
CA GLU A 596 -13.10 17.75 -8.33
C GLU A 596 -13.20 18.07 -6.83
N LEU A 597 -12.18 18.70 -6.23
CA LEU A 597 -12.22 19.09 -4.82
C LEU A 597 -13.34 20.10 -4.54
N GLU A 598 -13.49 21.14 -5.36
CA GLU A 598 -14.59 22.11 -5.26
C GLU A 598 -15.96 21.40 -5.33
N ARG A 599 -16.06 20.43 -6.23
CA ARG A 599 -17.27 19.65 -6.45
C ARG A 599 -17.62 18.74 -5.29
N ILE A 600 -16.60 18.13 -4.66
CA ILE A 600 -16.71 17.31 -3.45
C ILE A 600 -17.17 18.18 -2.28
N LEU A 601 -16.57 19.35 -2.09
CA LEU A 601 -16.91 20.29 -1.01
C LEU A 601 -18.37 20.76 -1.11
N ARG A 602 -18.82 21.14 -2.32
CA ARG A 602 -20.25 21.46 -2.54
C ARG A 602 -21.15 20.29 -2.23
N GLN A 603 -20.78 19.08 -2.66
CA GLN A 603 -21.59 17.89 -2.42
C GLN A 603 -21.66 17.54 -0.93
N ALA A 604 -20.56 17.71 -0.19
CA ALA A 604 -20.55 17.56 1.26
C ALA A 604 -21.52 18.55 1.92
N HIS A 605 -21.53 19.81 1.49
CA HIS A 605 -22.48 20.80 1.99
C HIS A 605 -23.94 20.50 1.61
N GLU A 606 -24.21 20.04 0.38
CA GLU A 606 -25.56 19.59 -0.02
C GLU A 606 -26.06 18.44 0.85
N HIS A 607 -25.16 17.55 1.27
CA HIS A 607 -25.48 16.39 2.10
C HIS A 607 -25.60 16.74 3.59
N PHE A 608 -24.79 17.68 4.08
CA PHE A 608 -24.69 18.07 5.48
C PHE A 608 -24.75 19.61 5.60
N PRO A 609 -25.91 20.24 5.34
CA PRO A 609 -26.02 21.70 5.17
C PRO A 609 -25.62 22.50 6.40
N ASP A 610 -25.84 21.96 7.60
CA ASP A 610 -25.59 22.63 8.88
C ASP A 610 -24.24 22.26 9.50
N LYS A 611 -23.35 21.61 8.75
CA LYS A 611 -22.06 21.13 9.26
C LYS A 611 -20.91 21.90 8.62
N PRO A 612 -19.93 22.34 9.43
CA PRO A 612 -18.68 22.84 8.88
C PRO A 612 -17.93 21.71 8.18
N ILE A 613 -17.13 22.08 7.18
CA ILE A 613 -16.31 21.15 6.40
C ILE A 613 -14.84 21.43 6.69
N VAL A 614 -14.08 20.35 6.91
CA VAL A 614 -12.63 20.41 7.10
C VAL A 614 -11.99 19.49 6.06
N VAL A 615 -11.08 20.03 5.25
CA VAL A 615 -10.19 19.22 4.43
C VAL A 615 -9.09 18.71 5.36
N ILE A 616 -9.22 17.46 5.79
CA ILE A 616 -8.37 16.86 6.83
C ILE A 616 -7.02 16.44 6.27
N GLU A 617 -6.99 16.02 5.01
CA GLU A 617 -5.77 15.81 4.24
C GLU A 617 -5.95 16.21 2.77
N ASN A 618 -4.98 16.96 2.27
CA ASN A 618 -4.73 17.14 0.84
C ASN A 618 -3.25 17.47 0.62
N GLY A 619 -2.65 16.88 -0.40
CA GLY A 619 -1.24 17.06 -0.71
C GLY A 619 -0.79 16.10 -1.81
N CYS A 620 0.50 16.07 -2.11
CA CYS A 620 1.05 15.06 -2.98
C CYS A 620 2.53 14.83 -2.67
N VAL A 621 3.08 13.78 -3.27
CA VAL A 621 4.51 13.51 -3.23
C VAL A 621 5.30 14.58 -4.00
N THR A 622 6.62 14.43 -4.17
CA THR A 622 7.47 15.48 -4.79
C THR A 622 6.90 15.98 -6.13
N SER A 623 6.40 15.05 -6.94
CA SER A 623 5.51 15.34 -8.06
C SER A 623 4.49 14.22 -8.29
N ALA A 624 3.27 14.58 -8.70
CA ALA A 624 2.21 13.63 -9.04
C ALA A 624 1.58 14.01 -10.36
N ASP A 625 1.50 13.07 -11.32
CA ASP A 625 0.89 13.28 -12.64
C ASP A 625 1.42 14.52 -13.39
N GLY A 626 2.74 14.78 -13.23
CA GLY A 626 3.41 15.95 -13.82
C GLY A 626 3.20 17.26 -13.06
N PHE A 627 2.43 17.29 -11.97
CA PHE A 627 2.35 18.44 -11.06
C PHE A 627 3.48 18.37 -10.04
N SER A 628 4.27 19.43 -9.89
CA SER A 628 5.08 19.59 -8.68
C SER A 628 4.17 19.78 -7.46
N ARG A 629 4.67 19.45 -6.27
CA ARG A 629 3.92 19.67 -5.01
C ARG A 629 3.44 21.10 -4.85
N ALA A 630 4.27 22.09 -5.18
CA ALA A 630 3.88 23.50 -5.16
C ALA A 630 2.71 23.83 -6.10
N ALA A 631 2.72 23.29 -7.34
CA ALA A 631 1.65 23.47 -8.31
C ALA A 631 0.37 22.75 -7.89
N TYR A 632 0.49 21.54 -7.32
CA TYR A 632 -0.61 20.78 -6.78
C TYR A 632 -1.35 21.57 -5.69
N LEU A 633 -0.63 22.06 -4.67
CA LEU A 633 -1.22 22.81 -3.56
C LEU A 633 -1.92 24.09 -4.05
N ALA A 634 -1.26 24.86 -4.92
CA ALA A 634 -1.84 26.07 -5.48
C ALA A 634 -3.15 25.79 -6.25
N ALA A 635 -3.19 24.71 -7.03
CA ALA A 635 -4.38 24.33 -7.79
C ALA A 635 -5.53 23.90 -6.87
N HIS A 636 -5.29 23.04 -5.89
CA HIS A 636 -6.33 22.51 -5.01
C HIS A 636 -6.84 23.56 -4.02
N ILE A 637 -5.97 24.38 -3.43
CA ILE A 637 -6.41 25.47 -2.54
C ILE A 637 -7.24 26.49 -3.32
N GLY A 638 -6.91 26.79 -4.58
CA GLY A 638 -7.77 27.63 -5.42
C GLY A 638 -9.18 27.03 -5.66
N GLU A 639 -9.34 25.71 -5.61
CA GLU A 639 -10.65 25.04 -5.66
C GLU A 639 -11.41 25.14 -4.34
N VAL A 640 -10.70 25.12 -3.21
CA VAL A 640 -11.27 25.45 -1.89
C VAL A 640 -11.77 26.90 -1.89
N ASP A 641 -10.99 27.84 -2.42
CA ASP A 641 -11.38 29.26 -2.51
C ASP A 641 -12.66 29.45 -3.32
N ARG A 642 -12.81 28.73 -4.43
CA ARG A 642 -14.04 28.74 -5.23
C ARG A 642 -15.24 28.17 -4.47
N ALA A 643 -15.05 27.10 -3.69
CA ALA A 643 -16.11 26.55 -2.85
C ALA A 643 -16.55 27.57 -1.77
N VAL A 644 -15.59 28.17 -1.06
CA VAL A 644 -15.83 29.19 -0.04
C VAL A 644 -16.52 30.42 -0.63
N ALA A 645 -16.04 30.92 -1.77
CA ALA A 645 -16.65 32.05 -2.48
C ALA A 645 -18.11 31.78 -2.89
N ALA A 646 -18.48 30.50 -3.02
CA ALA A 646 -19.84 30.09 -3.33
C ALA A 646 -20.68 29.70 -2.09
N GLY A 647 -20.21 30.04 -0.89
CA GLY A 647 -20.95 29.88 0.37
C GLY A 647 -20.79 28.51 1.04
N VAL A 648 -19.88 27.65 0.57
CA VAL A 648 -19.59 26.38 1.25
C VAL A 648 -18.85 26.66 2.58
N PRO A 649 -19.30 26.13 3.72
CA PRO A 649 -18.73 26.43 5.04
C PRO A 649 -17.46 25.63 5.31
N VAL A 650 -16.39 25.89 4.53
CA VAL A 650 -15.08 25.28 4.76
C VAL A 650 -14.37 26.04 5.88
N GLU A 651 -14.17 25.37 7.03
CA GLU A 651 -13.51 25.96 8.21
C GLU A 651 -11.98 25.85 8.13
N ALA A 652 -11.45 24.74 7.59
CA ALA A 652 -10.02 24.55 7.51
C ALA A 652 -9.54 23.68 6.34
N TYR A 653 -8.30 23.94 5.93
CA TYR A 653 -7.52 23.14 4.98
C TYR A 653 -6.20 22.70 5.62
N LEU A 654 -5.95 21.39 5.67
CA LEU A 654 -4.76 20.80 6.24
C LEU A 654 -3.91 20.13 5.16
N CYS A 655 -2.69 20.63 4.99
CA CYS A 655 -1.73 20.04 4.06
C CYS A 655 -1.14 18.74 4.65
N TRP A 656 -1.21 17.66 3.87
CA TRP A 656 -0.46 16.44 4.10
C TRP A 656 0.87 16.49 3.30
N SER A 657 2.04 16.63 3.92
CA SER A 657 2.33 16.67 5.37
C SER A 657 3.35 17.76 5.73
N ILE A 658 3.49 18.08 7.02
CA ILE A 658 4.48 19.09 7.50
C ILE A 658 5.91 18.71 7.07
N THR A 659 6.30 17.47 7.29
CA THR A 659 7.63 16.93 6.95
C THR A 659 7.50 15.67 6.11
N SER A 660 8.61 15.24 5.49
CA SER A 660 8.75 13.87 4.96
C SER A 660 8.36 12.87 6.04
N ASN A 661 7.88 11.68 5.69
CA ASN A 661 7.45 10.69 6.68
C ASN A 661 7.68 9.25 6.19
N ARG A 662 7.51 8.27 7.09
CA ARG A 662 7.53 6.84 6.74
C ARG A 662 6.16 6.42 6.22
N GLU A 663 5.98 6.44 4.90
CA GLU A 663 4.71 6.13 4.24
C GLU A 663 4.40 4.62 4.25
N TRP A 664 3.84 4.12 5.37
CA TRP A 664 3.24 2.79 5.51
C TRP A 664 4.09 1.59 5.05
N GLY A 665 5.39 1.61 5.34
CA GLY A 665 6.32 0.55 5.00
C GLY A 665 6.94 0.64 3.60
N LEU A 666 6.68 1.71 2.85
CA LEU A 666 7.31 1.95 1.56
C LEU A 666 8.79 2.36 1.73
N PRO A 667 9.66 2.08 0.74
CA PRO A 667 10.98 2.73 0.65
C PRO A 667 10.82 4.25 0.63
N PHE A 668 11.76 4.97 1.23
CA PHE A 668 11.74 6.43 1.21
C PHE A 668 12.36 6.95 -0.09
N ASP A 669 11.52 7.49 -0.97
CA ASP A 669 11.93 8.12 -2.24
C ASP A 669 10.94 9.21 -2.69
N ASP A 670 11.15 9.76 -3.89
CA ASP A 670 10.28 10.76 -4.51
C ASP A 670 8.82 10.32 -4.66
N ASN A 671 8.56 9.02 -4.68
CA ASN A 671 7.23 8.44 -4.77
C ASN A 671 6.56 8.27 -3.40
N SER A 672 7.26 8.49 -2.28
CA SER A 672 6.70 8.39 -0.92
C SER A 672 6.91 9.64 -0.06
N ASP A 673 7.69 10.62 -0.50
CA ASP A 673 7.93 11.85 0.26
C ASP A 673 6.79 12.87 0.05
N PHE A 674 5.96 13.10 1.07
CA PHE A 674 4.85 14.09 1.07
C PHE A 674 5.20 15.44 1.73
N GLY A 675 6.42 15.62 2.24
CA GLY A 675 6.74 16.72 3.16
C GLY A 675 6.83 18.12 2.54
N LEU A 676 6.26 19.12 3.20
CA LEU A 676 6.61 20.53 2.93
C LEU A 676 8.09 20.80 3.28
N TYR A 677 8.60 20.15 4.31
CA TYR A 677 10.03 20.11 4.64
C TYR A 677 10.58 18.71 4.41
N HIS A 678 11.55 18.59 3.52
CA HIS A 678 12.22 17.33 3.23
C HIS A 678 13.11 16.92 4.41
N ILE A 679 13.12 15.63 4.74
CA ILE A 679 14.05 15.01 5.69
C ILE A 679 14.60 13.74 5.04
N ASP A 680 15.93 13.62 4.94
CA ASP A 680 16.57 12.37 4.50
C ASP A 680 16.49 11.32 5.62
N LEU A 681 15.46 10.45 5.54
CA LEU A 681 15.15 9.49 6.59
C LEU A 681 16.14 8.33 6.71
N ASP A 682 16.94 8.09 5.67
CA ASP A 682 17.79 6.90 5.55
C ASP A 682 19.27 7.23 5.73
N SER A 683 19.72 8.43 5.32
CA SER A 683 21.14 8.78 5.30
C SER A 683 21.54 9.92 6.23
N ASP A 684 20.60 10.78 6.65
CA ASP A 684 20.90 11.89 7.57
C ASP A 684 20.62 11.51 9.04
N PRO A 685 21.66 11.22 9.85
CA PRO A 685 21.47 10.91 11.26
C PRO A 685 20.95 12.10 12.09
N GLU A 686 21.08 13.33 11.58
CA GLU A 686 20.62 14.54 12.25
C GLU A 686 19.14 14.85 11.97
N LEU A 687 18.53 14.19 10.96
CA LEU A 687 17.14 14.36 10.52
C LEU A 687 16.78 15.84 10.29
N LYS A 688 17.60 16.55 9.51
CA LYS A 688 17.41 17.97 9.23
C LYS A 688 16.16 18.22 8.39
N ARG A 689 15.35 19.19 8.81
CA ARG A 689 14.20 19.70 8.03
C ARG A 689 14.71 20.71 7.00
N VAL A 690 14.63 20.37 5.74
CA VAL A 690 15.03 21.23 4.62
C VAL A 690 13.77 21.76 3.92
N PRO A 691 13.55 23.08 3.82
CA PRO A 691 12.38 23.62 3.15
C PRO A 691 12.36 23.24 1.67
N THR A 692 11.19 22.83 1.17
CA THR A 692 10.94 22.63 -0.27
C THR A 692 10.33 23.87 -0.91
N ASP A 693 10.24 23.91 -2.24
CA ASP A 693 9.51 24.95 -2.98
C ASP A 693 8.02 25.02 -2.57
N ALA A 694 7.41 23.87 -2.26
CA ALA A 694 6.04 23.77 -1.77
C ALA A 694 5.84 24.46 -0.41
N SER A 695 6.83 24.45 0.48
CA SER A 695 6.75 25.17 1.76
C SER A 695 6.65 26.69 1.54
N ALA A 696 7.49 27.25 0.67
CA ALA A 696 7.45 28.67 0.31
C ALA A 696 6.11 29.02 -0.36
N ARG A 697 5.67 28.17 -1.30
CA ARG A 697 4.40 28.38 -2.00
C ARG A 697 3.20 28.33 -1.05
N TYR A 698 3.19 27.42 -0.09
CA TYR A 698 2.11 27.32 0.89
C TYR A 698 2.08 28.55 1.82
N ALA A 699 3.25 29.03 2.28
CA ALA A 699 3.34 30.26 3.06
C ALA A 699 2.82 31.51 2.30
N GLU A 700 3.13 31.64 1.01
CA GLU A 700 2.61 32.71 0.15
C GLU A 700 1.08 32.69 0.06
N ILE A 701 0.51 31.50 -0.16
CA ILE A 701 -0.94 31.31 -0.23
C ILE A 701 -1.59 31.72 1.10
N ILE A 702 -1.05 31.26 2.23
CA ILE A 702 -1.56 31.62 3.57
C ILE A 702 -1.48 33.14 3.79
N ALA A 703 -0.34 33.77 3.45
CA ALA A 703 -0.16 35.21 3.59
C ALA A 703 -1.18 36.00 2.75
N SER A 704 -1.46 35.56 1.52
CA SER A 704 -2.47 36.19 0.65
C SER A 704 -3.90 36.15 1.23
N HIS A 705 -4.21 35.14 2.04
CA HIS A 705 -5.52 34.99 2.69
C HIS A 705 -5.69 35.91 3.91
N ARG A 706 -4.57 36.34 4.50
CA ARG A 706 -4.53 37.26 5.64
C ARG A 706 -4.47 38.73 5.21
N ALA A 707 -4.09 39.01 3.97
CA ALA A 707 -4.05 40.36 3.46
C ALA A 707 -5.48 40.95 3.39
N PRO A 708 -5.71 42.20 3.83
CA PRO A 708 -7.00 42.86 3.67
C PRO A 708 -7.33 42.97 2.17
N ARG A 709 -8.52 42.48 1.79
CA ARG A 709 -9.03 42.53 0.41
C ARG A 709 -9.50 43.93 0.01
#